data_AF-A0A6A5SNS8-F1
#
_entry.id   AF-A0A6A5SNS8-F1
#
_cell.length_a   1.000
_cell.length_b   1.000
_cell.length_c   1.000
_cell.angle_alpha   90.00
_cell.angle_beta   90.00
_cell.angle_gamma   90.00
#
_symmetry.space_group_name_H-M   'P 1'
#
loop_
_entity.id
_entity.type
_entity.pdbx_description
1 polymer ?
#
loop_
_entity_poly.entity_id
_entity_poly.type
_entity_poly.pdbx_seq_one_letter_code
_entity_poly.pdbx_strand_id
1 'polypeptide(L)'
;MRSFIFPVLATAALSRASAIPPDQSFSKRAVGTWDDAYTKATAALAKLSQNDKLGIVTGVGWQGGNCVGNTKAASSIGYPSLCLQDGPLGVRYIQGATAFSAGIHAASTWDIDLVRERGAFLGAESKQLGVHVQLGPSAGPLGKHANGGRNWEGFGSDPYLQGIMMAQTIEGMQGSGVQATAKHWTVNEQELNRETMSSDVPDRVLRELYVWPYMDAVKSNVAAFMCSYNKVNGTWACESDGVMNKLLKDELGHKGYIMSDWNAQHTTTGSANGGMDMTMPGTDFSNNSVFWGPQLQTAISNGQVQQSRLDDMVKRVLAAWYLLGQDKGYPTATFNSWKIGSHDVGGNHKTNVRATARDGIVLLKNTNAALPFNKPKSIAVIGSDSIVAPKGANACADRGCNDGTLAVGWGSGAVEFPYLVAPLDAIKTQAQKDSTSVTSSPNDNAQQGASAAQNADIAVVCINSDAGEGYITVENNAGDRNNLDPWHNGNALVKAVAAVNNKTIVVVHSVGPVIMEQWIDNPNVVAVVWAGLPGQESGNGLVDILYGAASPSGKLPYTIAKQESDYGTTITKGDDKNWDLFIDYRRFDQANIEPRFEFGFGLSYTNFTYSDLTVAGEPTAGPATGAKGPGGPADLFETVATVTADISNSGGVEGAEVPQLYLGYPASTNSPPKQLRGFAKLKLEAGASGTATFKLRRRDLSFWDEASRKWTVATGDYTVFVGSSSRDVRLTGKITSPPVEGISKLKASQHAYEAVLLYTISPLTMLSQMFKPSTMRSASVLGRVTKNRLQARHLATVQPNTERAIPTPSLRRATSISNETATFTIKNGPIFTGKSFGAKTNISGEAVFTTSLVGYPESMTDPSYRGQILVFTQPLIGNYGVPSSARDEHGLLRYFESPNIQASGIVVQDYALKHSHWTAVESLSEWCAREGVPAISGVDTREVVTYLREQGSSLARITVGEEYDADEDEAYIDPEAINLVRRVSTKAPFHVSSSLGDMHVALIDCGVKENILRSLVSRGASVTCFPFDYDVSKVAHHFDGVFISNGPGDPTHCTTTVHNLRKLFETSQIPIMGICMGHQLIALAAGAKTIKLKYGNRAHNIPALDLTTGKCHITSQNHGYAVDPTTLSSDWREFFTNLNDQSNEGLIHNSRPIFSAQFHPEAKGGPLDSAYLFDKYMENVQQYKNHQASFSDRNNKPSPLLVDLLSKERVGVHPAAPDFEGHAAGMIDQQVTVGGPVAPPYQPIT
;
A
#
# COMPACT_ATOMS: atom_id res chain seq x y z
N MET A 1 -38.76 -45.08 -19.14
CA MET A 1 -38.78 -43.67 -18.70
C MET A 1 -37.34 -43.22 -18.47
N ARG A 2 -37.06 -41.91 -18.67
CA ARG A 2 -35.81 -41.17 -18.35
C ARG A 2 -34.52 -41.99 -18.08
N SER A 3 -33.58 -41.92 -19.02
CA SER A 3 -32.16 -42.19 -18.80
C SER A 3 -31.41 -40.86 -18.59
N PHE A 4 -30.33 -40.86 -17.80
CA PHE A 4 -29.42 -39.72 -17.64
C PHE A 4 -28.07 -40.00 -18.29
N ILE A 5 -27.59 -39.07 -19.13
CA ILE A 5 -26.21 -38.98 -19.62
C ILE A 5 -25.88 -37.49 -19.68
N PHE A 6 -24.73 -37.08 -19.15
CA PHE A 6 -24.15 -35.75 -19.36
C PHE A 6 -22.63 -35.89 -19.60
N PRO A 7 -22.11 -35.46 -20.75
CA PRO A 7 -20.66 -35.40 -20.99
C PRO A 7 -20.08 -34.09 -20.44
N VAL A 8 -18.79 -34.13 -20.09
CA VAL A 8 -17.99 -32.95 -19.74
C VAL A 8 -17.55 -32.22 -21.01
N LEU A 9 -17.53 -30.89 -20.97
CA LEU A 9 -16.75 -30.07 -21.90
C LEU A 9 -16.20 -28.85 -21.13
N ALA A 10 -14.89 -28.68 -21.19
CA ALA A 10 -14.17 -27.65 -20.44
C ALA A 10 -13.06 -27.05 -21.30
N THR A 11 -12.94 -25.72 -21.24
CA THR A 11 -11.86 -24.86 -21.74
C THR A 11 -12.05 -23.51 -21.07
N ALA A 12 -11.07 -22.69 -20.70
CA ALA A 12 -9.63 -22.81 -20.57
C ALA A 12 -9.18 -21.44 -20.01
N ALA A 13 -9.33 -21.20 -18.71
CA ALA A 13 -9.02 -19.90 -18.12
C ALA A 13 -7.49 -19.71 -18.01
N LEU A 14 -6.95 -18.78 -18.80
CA LEU A 14 -5.55 -18.35 -18.70
C LEU A 14 -5.37 -17.46 -17.46
N SER A 15 -4.75 -18.02 -16.42
CA SER A 15 -4.44 -17.30 -15.19
C SER A 15 -3.30 -16.29 -15.39
N ARG A 16 -3.62 -15.09 -15.88
CA ARG A 16 -2.75 -13.93 -15.68
C ARG A 16 -2.79 -13.56 -14.20
N ALA A 17 -1.70 -13.84 -13.49
CA ALA A 17 -1.44 -13.25 -12.19
C ALA A 17 -1.16 -11.75 -12.39
N SER A 18 -2.23 -10.94 -12.43
CA SER A 18 -2.10 -9.49 -12.40
C SER A 18 -1.37 -9.10 -11.11
N ALA A 19 -0.23 -8.40 -11.24
CA ALA A 19 0.33 -7.70 -10.10
C ALA A 19 -0.70 -6.65 -9.66
N ILE A 20 -1.07 -6.65 -8.38
CA ILE A 20 -2.00 -5.65 -7.84
C ILE A 20 -1.37 -4.27 -8.09
N PRO A 21 -2.07 -3.34 -8.77
CA PRO A 21 -1.53 -2.00 -8.98
C PRO A 21 -1.25 -1.35 -7.61
N PRO A 22 -0.11 -0.65 -7.43
CA PRO A 22 0.29 -0.09 -6.14
C PRO A 22 -0.61 1.05 -5.61
N ASP A 23 -1.71 1.34 -6.31
CA ASP A 23 -2.75 2.30 -5.92
C ASP A 23 -3.85 1.67 -5.01
N GLN A 24 -3.78 0.38 -4.64
CA GLN A 24 -4.57 -0.16 -3.50
C GLN A 24 -4.01 0.31 -2.15
N SER A 25 -3.90 1.62 -1.97
CA SER A 25 -3.79 2.20 -0.64
C SER A 25 -5.10 1.91 0.11
N PHE A 26 -5.04 1.04 1.13
CA PHE A 26 -6.07 0.99 2.16
C PHE A 26 -6.30 2.42 2.63
N SER A 27 -7.51 2.95 2.43
CA SER A 27 -7.81 4.34 2.78
C SER A 27 -7.53 4.50 4.27
N LYS A 28 -6.49 5.28 4.60
CA LYS A 28 -5.97 5.34 5.96
C LYS A 28 -7.03 5.97 6.86
N ARG A 29 -7.83 5.11 7.52
CA ARG A 29 -8.65 5.50 8.65
C ARG A 29 -7.73 6.23 9.62
N ALA A 30 -8.00 7.51 9.83
CA ALA A 30 -7.23 8.32 10.76
C ALA A 30 -7.43 7.74 12.16
N VAL A 31 -6.47 6.92 12.60
CA VAL A 31 -6.29 6.56 14.00
C VAL A 31 -6.20 7.86 14.80
N GLY A 32 -6.95 7.96 15.90
CA GLY A 32 -6.98 9.20 16.69
C GLY A 32 -5.60 9.55 17.24
N THR A 33 -5.41 10.80 17.68
CA THR A 33 -4.23 11.10 18.47
C THR A 33 -4.36 10.50 19.88
N TRP A 34 -3.24 10.19 20.53
CA TRP A 34 -3.27 9.79 21.93
C TRP A 34 -3.83 10.90 22.83
N ASP A 35 -3.68 12.17 22.46
CA ASP A 35 -4.17 13.30 23.26
C ASP A 35 -5.70 13.43 23.18
N ASP A 36 -6.30 13.24 22.00
CA ASP A 36 -7.77 13.10 21.83
C ASP A 36 -8.30 11.91 22.65
N ALA A 37 -7.60 10.77 22.57
CA ALA A 37 -7.96 9.54 23.24
C ALA A 37 -7.89 9.68 24.78
N TYR A 38 -6.83 10.31 25.30
CA TYR A 38 -6.68 10.62 26.73
C TYR A 38 -7.69 11.65 27.22
N THR A 39 -8.05 12.63 26.37
CA THR A 39 -9.10 13.62 26.68
C THR A 39 -10.44 12.94 26.89
N LYS A 40 -10.85 12.07 25.96
CA LYS A 40 -12.07 11.25 26.11
C LYS A 40 -11.97 10.29 27.32
N ALA A 41 -10.85 9.60 27.49
CA ALA A 41 -10.65 8.66 28.59
C ALA A 41 -10.76 9.34 29.97
N THR A 42 -10.24 10.55 30.11
CA THR A 42 -10.36 11.36 31.34
C THR A 42 -11.80 11.78 31.60
N ALA A 43 -12.53 12.23 30.57
CA ALA A 43 -13.94 12.58 30.66
C ALA A 43 -14.87 11.38 30.92
N ALA A 44 -14.46 10.17 30.53
CA ALA A 44 -15.15 8.93 30.84
C ALA A 44 -14.84 8.42 32.25
N LEU A 45 -13.57 8.43 32.67
CA LEU A 45 -13.10 8.01 34.00
C LEU A 45 -13.83 8.75 35.13
N ALA A 46 -14.13 10.04 34.94
CA ALA A 46 -14.88 10.87 35.90
C ALA A 46 -16.33 10.43 36.13
N LYS A 47 -16.89 9.53 35.29
CA LYS A 47 -18.25 8.99 35.39
C LYS A 47 -18.31 7.58 35.99
N LEU A 48 -17.15 6.95 36.22
CA LEU A 48 -17.06 5.56 36.64
C LEU A 48 -17.15 5.40 38.15
N SER A 49 -17.97 4.44 38.60
CA SER A 49 -17.91 3.95 39.97
C SER A 49 -16.61 3.17 40.21
N GLN A 50 -16.25 2.98 41.47
CA GLN A 50 -15.08 2.17 41.83
C GLN A 50 -15.21 0.72 41.34
N ASN A 51 -16.43 0.17 41.30
CA ASN A 51 -16.68 -1.18 40.78
C ASN A 51 -16.49 -1.25 39.26
N ASP A 52 -16.88 -0.20 38.51
CA ASP A 52 -16.60 -0.12 37.07
C ASP A 52 -15.10 -0.08 36.80
N LYS A 53 -14.36 0.77 37.53
CA LYS A 53 -12.90 0.89 37.43
C LYS A 53 -12.20 -0.46 37.65
N LEU A 54 -12.54 -1.16 38.74
CA LEU A 54 -12.02 -2.49 39.04
C LEU A 54 -12.42 -3.54 37.98
N GLY A 55 -13.64 -3.43 37.43
CA GLY A 55 -14.16 -4.32 36.40
C GLY A 55 -13.50 -4.17 35.02
N ILE A 56 -13.02 -2.96 34.68
CA ILE A 56 -12.28 -2.68 33.44
C ILE A 56 -10.88 -3.31 33.49
N VAL A 57 -10.20 -3.27 34.64
CA VAL A 57 -8.80 -3.76 34.79
C VAL A 57 -8.69 -5.24 35.17
N THR A 58 -9.79 -5.87 35.60
CA THR A 58 -9.79 -7.27 36.05
C THR A 58 -10.55 -8.14 35.05
N GLY A 59 -9.88 -9.15 34.48
CA GLY A 59 -10.53 -10.18 33.69
C GLY A 59 -11.62 -10.94 34.47
N VAL A 60 -12.58 -11.52 33.77
CA VAL A 60 -13.74 -12.20 34.37
C VAL A 60 -13.46 -13.60 34.92
N GLY A 61 -12.24 -14.12 34.75
CA GLY A 61 -11.83 -15.49 35.09
C GLY A 61 -11.67 -16.36 33.85
N TRP A 62 -10.89 -17.43 33.98
CA TRP A 62 -10.63 -18.38 32.89
C TRP A 62 -11.92 -19.06 32.45
N GLN A 63 -12.21 -18.97 31.16
CA GLN A 63 -13.48 -19.39 30.53
C GLN A 63 -14.75 -18.67 31.04
N GLY A 64 -14.61 -17.59 31.81
CA GLY A 64 -15.73 -16.79 32.34
C GLY A 64 -16.41 -15.87 31.32
N GLY A 65 -15.93 -15.83 30.07
CA GLY A 65 -16.46 -15.00 28.98
C GLY A 65 -16.49 -15.74 27.63
N ASN A 66 -16.87 -15.05 26.56
CA ASN A 66 -16.90 -15.62 25.20
C ASN A 66 -15.51 -15.71 24.55
N CYS A 67 -14.59 -14.84 24.95
CA CYS A 67 -13.26 -14.69 24.35
C CYS A 67 -12.18 -15.29 25.26
N VAL A 68 -10.96 -15.48 24.75
CA VAL A 68 -9.80 -16.00 25.49
C VAL A 68 -9.48 -15.13 26.73
N GLY A 69 -9.74 -13.82 26.64
CA GLY A 69 -9.90 -12.93 27.78
C GLY A 69 -11.11 -12.00 27.63
N ASN A 70 -11.78 -11.69 28.74
CA ASN A 70 -12.84 -10.67 28.79
C ASN A 70 -12.73 -9.80 30.04
N THR A 71 -12.95 -8.49 29.92
CA THR A 71 -13.16 -7.57 31.07
C THR A 71 -14.64 -7.45 31.40
N LYS A 72 -15.01 -6.80 32.51
CA LYS A 72 -16.41 -6.41 32.76
C LYS A 72 -16.78 -5.18 31.93
N ALA A 73 -18.08 -5.07 31.62
CA ALA A 73 -18.68 -3.89 30.98
C ALA A 73 -18.93 -2.76 31.99
N ALA A 74 -18.94 -1.51 31.53
CA ALA A 74 -19.28 -0.32 32.32
C ALA A 74 -20.34 0.52 31.56
N SER A 75 -21.61 0.24 31.85
CA SER A 75 -22.76 0.84 31.16
C SER A 75 -22.88 2.35 31.35
N SER A 76 -22.32 2.89 32.44
CA SER A 76 -22.22 4.33 32.76
C SER A 76 -21.50 5.17 31.69
N ILE A 77 -20.70 4.53 30.83
CA ILE A 77 -20.00 5.16 29.69
C ILE A 77 -20.22 4.43 28.36
N GLY A 78 -21.11 3.43 28.32
CA GLY A 78 -21.33 2.58 27.14
C GLY A 78 -20.17 1.64 26.80
N TYR A 79 -19.26 1.37 27.74
CA TYR A 79 -18.11 0.49 27.53
C TYR A 79 -18.54 -0.99 27.63
N PRO A 80 -18.29 -1.80 26.58
CA PRO A 80 -18.70 -3.21 26.54
C PRO A 80 -17.80 -4.10 27.42
N SER A 81 -18.13 -5.40 27.50
CA SER A 81 -17.13 -6.39 27.94
C SER A 81 -16.07 -6.47 26.83
N LEU A 82 -14.86 -5.96 27.10
CA LEU A 82 -13.78 -5.97 26.13
C LEU A 82 -13.45 -7.41 25.76
N CYS A 83 -13.40 -7.74 24.47
CA CYS A 83 -13.06 -9.08 23.97
C CYS A 83 -11.60 -9.14 23.53
N LEU A 84 -10.81 -9.99 24.18
CA LEU A 84 -9.41 -10.24 23.89
C LEU A 84 -9.25 -11.65 23.32
N GLN A 85 -8.68 -11.79 22.12
CA GLN A 85 -8.64 -13.05 21.37
C GLN A 85 -7.29 -13.27 20.67
N ASP A 86 -6.81 -14.52 20.71
CA ASP A 86 -5.64 -14.98 19.94
C ASP A 86 -5.95 -15.04 18.43
N GLY A 87 -4.96 -15.11 17.54
CA GLY A 87 -3.50 -15.04 17.76
C GLY A 87 -2.82 -14.12 16.73
N PRO A 88 -1.48 -14.19 16.57
CA PRO A 88 -0.72 -13.35 15.63
C PRO A 88 -0.95 -13.64 14.13
N LEU A 89 -1.79 -14.62 13.76
CA LEU A 89 -1.97 -15.13 12.39
C LEU A 89 -3.40 -15.54 12.01
N GLY A 90 -4.40 -15.11 12.77
CA GLY A 90 -5.81 -15.46 12.55
C GLY A 90 -6.60 -15.32 13.85
N VAL A 91 -7.89 -15.63 13.84
CA VAL A 91 -8.73 -15.62 15.06
C VAL A 91 -8.90 -17.04 15.60
N ARG A 92 -8.29 -17.32 16.77
CA ARG A 92 -8.26 -18.63 17.42
C ARG A 92 -9.66 -19.07 17.85
N TYR A 93 -9.90 -20.38 17.81
CA TYR A 93 -11.18 -21.02 18.18
C TYR A 93 -12.39 -20.66 17.29
N ILE A 94 -12.15 -20.21 16.05
CA ILE A 94 -13.16 -19.91 15.04
C ILE A 94 -12.96 -20.81 13.83
N GLN A 95 -13.97 -21.60 13.44
CA GLN A 95 -13.97 -22.25 12.12
C GLN A 95 -14.45 -21.25 11.07
N GLY A 96 -13.87 -21.28 9.86
CA GLY A 96 -14.22 -20.37 8.76
C GLY A 96 -13.42 -19.06 8.73
N ALA A 97 -12.77 -18.67 9.83
CA ALA A 97 -11.77 -17.59 9.82
C ALA A 97 -10.51 -17.96 9.04
N THR A 98 -9.75 -16.97 8.58
CA THR A 98 -8.53 -17.18 7.79
C THR A 98 -7.36 -17.60 8.67
N ALA A 99 -6.70 -18.70 8.29
CA ALA A 99 -5.41 -19.11 8.82
C ALA A 99 -4.29 -18.52 7.95
N PHE A 100 -3.79 -17.34 8.34
CA PHE A 100 -2.73 -16.63 7.63
C PHE A 100 -1.38 -17.34 7.80
N SER A 101 -0.42 -16.97 6.95
CA SER A 101 0.99 -17.34 7.12
C SER A 101 1.51 -16.90 8.50
N ALA A 102 2.41 -17.68 9.09
CA ALA A 102 3.02 -17.33 10.38
C ALA A 102 3.84 -16.04 10.28
N GLY A 103 4.09 -15.37 11.42
CA GLY A 103 4.90 -14.15 11.46
C GLY A 103 6.27 -14.36 10.79
N ILE A 104 6.91 -15.51 11.05
CA ILE A 104 8.22 -15.83 10.48
C ILE A 104 8.20 -15.98 8.96
N HIS A 105 7.11 -16.53 8.40
CA HIS A 105 6.96 -16.69 6.96
C HIS A 105 6.60 -15.37 6.27
N ALA A 106 5.80 -14.54 6.95
CA ALA A 106 5.54 -13.17 6.54
C ALA A 106 6.84 -12.33 6.55
N ALA A 107 7.74 -12.55 7.52
CA ALA A 107 9.07 -11.95 7.54
C ALA A 107 9.95 -12.42 6.37
N SER A 108 9.92 -13.72 6.03
CA SER A 108 10.64 -14.27 4.86
C SER A 108 10.27 -13.60 3.53
N THR A 109 9.11 -12.92 3.44
CA THR A 109 8.76 -12.12 2.24
C THR A 109 9.67 -10.90 2.06
N TRP A 110 10.17 -10.32 3.15
CA TRP A 110 10.81 -8.99 3.22
C TRP A 110 9.98 -7.86 2.56
N ASP A 111 8.66 -8.03 2.53
CA ASP A 111 7.72 -7.13 1.85
C ASP A 111 6.86 -6.39 2.89
N ILE A 112 7.08 -5.08 3.00
CA ILE A 112 6.39 -4.25 4.00
C ILE A 112 4.89 -4.08 3.70
N ASP A 113 4.48 -4.18 2.43
CA ASP A 113 3.10 -3.94 2.02
C ASP A 113 2.26 -5.21 2.16
N LEU A 114 2.80 -6.39 1.81
CA LEU A 114 2.17 -7.68 2.10
C LEU A 114 2.00 -7.93 3.62
N VAL A 115 2.96 -7.51 4.44
CA VAL A 115 2.88 -7.61 5.91
C VAL A 115 1.87 -6.61 6.48
N ARG A 116 1.76 -5.41 5.90
CA ARG A 116 0.72 -4.43 6.26
C ARG A 116 -0.69 -4.91 5.88
N GLU A 117 -0.86 -5.48 4.69
CA GLU A 117 -2.11 -6.10 4.22
C GLU A 117 -2.52 -7.25 5.14
N ARG A 118 -1.60 -8.16 5.47
CA ARG A 118 -1.81 -9.26 6.43
C ARG A 118 -2.35 -8.75 7.77
N GLY A 119 -1.77 -7.66 8.29
CA GLY A 119 -2.27 -6.99 9.50
C GLY A 119 -3.67 -6.39 9.33
N ALA A 120 -3.94 -5.73 8.21
CA ALA A 120 -5.24 -5.12 7.92
C ALA A 120 -6.37 -6.17 7.81
N PHE A 121 -6.12 -7.26 7.09
CA PHE A 121 -7.04 -8.39 6.93
C PHE A 121 -7.31 -9.13 8.25
N LEU A 122 -6.27 -9.43 9.03
CA LEU A 122 -6.41 -9.97 10.39
C LEU A 122 -7.29 -9.06 11.25
N GLY A 123 -6.98 -7.75 11.29
CA GLY A 123 -7.76 -6.79 12.08
C GLY A 123 -9.20 -6.57 11.58
N ALA A 124 -9.48 -6.85 10.31
CA ALA A 124 -10.83 -6.80 9.75
C ALA A 124 -11.67 -8.01 10.23
N GLU A 125 -11.12 -9.23 10.21
CA GLU A 125 -11.80 -10.42 10.76
C GLU A 125 -12.02 -10.32 12.26
N SER A 126 -11.01 -9.92 13.04
CA SER A 126 -11.13 -9.66 14.48
C SER A 126 -12.32 -8.72 14.76
N LYS A 127 -12.37 -7.59 14.05
CA LYS A 127 -13.45 -6.61 14.21
C LYS A 127 -14.81 -7.13 13.75
N GLN A 128 -14.89 -7.86 12.64
CA GLN A 128 -16.13 -8.47 12.14
C GLN A 128 -16.74 -9.44 13.17
N LEU A 129 -15.87 -10.20 13.87
CA LEU A 129 -16.26 -11.13 14.95
C LEU A 129 -16.51 -10.44 16.31
N GLY A 130 -16.33 -9.12 16.42
CA GLY A 130 -16.49 -8.36 17.67
C GLY A 130 -15.32 -8.51 18.65
N VAL A 131 -14.16 -9.01 18.21
CA VAL A 131 -12.91 -8.94 18.97
C VAL A 131 -12.49 -7.48 19.06
N HIS A 132 -12.20 -7.01 20.27
CA HIS A 132 -11.78 -5.64 20.54
C HIS A 132 -10.24 -5.52 20.56
N VAL A 133 -9.58 -6.58 21.02
CA VAL A 133 -8.12 -6.67 21.20
C VAL A 133 -7.63 -7.99 20.62
N GLN A 134 -6.74 -7.92 19.63
CA GLN A 134 -6.09 -9.09 19.04
C GLN A 134 -4.73 -9.30 19.73
N LEU A 135 -4.43 -10.55 20.11
CA LEU A 135 -3.27 -10.90 20.94
C LEU A 135 -2.01 -11.16 20.09
N GLY A 136 -1.62 -10.12 19.36
CA GLY A 136 -0.40 -10.05 18.56
C GLY A 136 -0.26 -8.66 17.92
N PRO A 137 0.81 -8.40 17.15
CA PRO A 137 1.87 -9.34 16.74
C PRO A 137 2.94 -9.62 17.81
N SER A 138 3.85 -10.57 17.53
CA SER A 138 4.92 -10.99 18.44
C SER A 138 6.31 -10.44 18.09
N ALA A 139 7.02 -9.95 19.12
CA ALA A 139 8.44 -9.61 19.09
C ALA A 139 9.24 -10.17 20.28
N GLY A 140 8.65 -11.10 21.03
CA GLY A 140 9.28 -11.82 22.13
C GLY A 140 8.72 -13.24 22.12
N PRO A 141 9.48 -14.28 21.72
CA PRO A 141 10.91 -14.26 21.41
C PRO A 141 11.32 -13.38 20.21
N LEU A 142 12.52 -12.81 20.31
CA LEU A 142 13.31 -12.33 19.16
C LEU A 142 13.91 -13.53 18.40
N GLY A 143 14.24 -14.61 19.11
CA GLY A 143 14.78 -15.84 18.53
C GLY A 143 16.27 -16.03 18.78
N LYS A 144 16.74 -15.67 19.98
CA LYS A 144 18.11 -15.93 20.47
C LYS A 144 18.54 -17.39 20.31
N HIS A 145 17.61 -18.32 20.56
CA HIS A 145 17.83 -19.76 20.48
C HIS A 145 17.22 -20.30 19.19
N ALA A 146 18.03 -20.92 18.33
CA ALA A 146 17.57 -21.50 17.05
C ALA A 146 16.49 -22.59 17.22
N ASN A 147 16.41 -23.20 18.40
CA ASN A 147 15.42 -24.19 18.81
C ASN A 147 14.30 -23.66 19.74
N GLY A 148 14.24 -22.35 20.00
CA GLY A 148 13.20 -21.72 20.81
C GLY A 148 11.79 -21.94 20.24
N GLY A 149 10.87 -22.40 21.08
CA GLY A 149 9.60 -23.00 20.66
C GLY A 149 8.66 -22.08 19.89
N ARG A 150 8.68 -20.77 20.19
CA ARG A 150 7.72 -19.77 19.67
C ARG A 150 8.33 -18.75 18.70
N ASN A 151 9.58 -18.95 18.27
CA ASN A 151 10.26 -18.04 17.32
C ASN A 151 9.44 -17.78 16.05
N TRP A 152 8.64 -18.75 15.65
CA TRP A 152 7.81 -18.72 14.45
C TRP A 152 6.60 -17.78 14.53
N GLU A 153 6.14 -17.42 15.74
CA GLU A 153 5.15 -16.35 15.95
C GLU A 153 5.75 -14.95 15.73
N GLY A 154 7.08 -14.83 15.91
CA GLY A 154 7.85 -13.61 15.70
C GLY A 154 8.16 -13.34 14.22
N PHE A 155 9.21 -12.55 13.92
CA PHE A 155 9.56 -12.14 12.55
C PHE A 155 11.06 -12.35 12.23
N GLY A 156 11.68 -13.32 12.91
CA GLY A 156 13.11 -13.64 12.75
C GLY A 156 14.02 -12.91 13.73
N SER A 157 15.29 -13.29 13.69
CA SER A 157 16.30 -13.03 14.72
C SER A 157 17.01 -11.67 14.60
N ASP A 158 16.50 -10.77 13.74
CA ASP A 158 17.02 -9.42 13.59
C ASP A 158 16.06 -8.34 14.12
N PRO A 159 16.50 -7.47 15.06
CA PRO A 159 15.64 -6.47 15.68
C PRO A 159 15.19 -5.36 14.72
N TYR A 160 15.95 -5.04 13.66
CA TYR A 160 15.52 -4.06 12.66
C TYR A 160 14.43 -4.67 11.78
N LEU A 161 14.63 -5.89 11.27
CA LEU A 161 13.61 -6.60 10.49
C LEU A 161 12.32 -6.76 11.32
N GLN A 162 12.43 -7.32 12.52
CA GLN A 162 11.29 -7.54 13.42
C GLN A 162 10.61 -6.23 13.83
N GLY A 163 11.36 -5.14 14.05
CA GLY A 163 10.78 -3.83 14.35
C GLY A 163 9.95 -3.25 13.21
N ILE A 164 10.42 -3.38 11.96
CA ILE A 164 9.65 -2.95 10.78
C ILE A 164 8.40 -3.82 10.59
N MET A 165 8.51 -5.14 10.72
CA MET A 165 7.36 -6.05 10.54
C MET A 165 6.31 -5.91 11.66
N MET A 166 6.74 -5.65 12.90
CA MET A 166 5.84 -5.25 14.00
C MET A 166 5.07 -3.97 13.64
N ALA A 167 5.78 -2.91 13.24
CA ALA A 167 5.18 -1.63 12.89
C ALA A 167 4.12 -1.76 11.78
N GLN A 168 4.43 -2.45 10.68
CA GLN A 168 3.47 -2.62 9.58
C GLN A 168 2.26 -3.47 9.98
N THR A 169 2.47 -4.55 10.74
CA THR A 169 1.37 -5.42 11.20
C THR A 169 0.44 -4.67 12.15
N ILE A 170 1.00 -3.90 13.10
CA ILE A 170 0.25 -3.04 14.04
C ILE A 170 -0.54 -1.97 13.28
N GLU A 171 0.08 -1.26 12.33
CA GLU A 171 -0.62 -0.21 11.56
C GLU A 171 -1.73 -0.77 10.68
N GLY A 172 -1.59 -1.98 10.14
CA GLY A 172 -2.67 -2.68 9.45
C GLY A 172 -3.84 -2.98 10.39
N MET A 173 -3.58 -3.71 11.48
CA MET A 173 -4.60 -4.15 12.44
C MET A 173 -5.38 -2.96 13.03
N GLN A 174 -4.67 -1.92 13.46
CA GLN A 174 -5.26 -0.74 14.08
C GLN A 174 -5.93 0.19 13.08
N GLY A 175 -5.51 0.16 11.80
CA GLY A 175 -6.24 0.80 10.70
C GLY A 175 -7.64 0.22 10.51
N SER A 176 -7.77 -1.11 10.51
CA SER A 176 -9.08 -1.79 10.52
C SER A 176 -9.90 -1.47 11.79
N GLY A 177 -9.22 -1.31 12.93
CA GLY A 177 -9.79 -0.77 14.16
C GLY A 177 -9.83 -1.73 15.35
N VAL A 178 -9.15 -2.88 15.27
CA VAL A 178 -8.89 -3.73 16.45
C VAL A 178 -7.65 -3.23 17.17
N GLN A 179 -7.63 -3.33 18.51
CA GLN A 179 -6.44 -3.01 19.30
C GLN A 179 -5.39 -4.11 19.08
N ALA A 180 -4.17 -3.73 18.69
CA ALA A 180 -3.06 -4.66 18.59
C ALA A 180 -2.33 -4.77 19.94
N THR A 181 -1.73 -5.93 20.19
CA THR A 181 -1.03 -6.25 21.45
C THR A 181 0.39 -6.71 21.16
N ALA A 182 1.38 -5.87 21.44
CA ALA A 182 2.77 -6.28 21.32
C ALA A 182 3.12 -7.29 22.44
N LYS A 183 3.53 -8.51 22.06
CA LYS A 183 3.85 -9.61 23.00
C LYS A 183 5.15 -10.34 22.65
N HIS A 184 5.81 -11.06 23.55
CA HIS A 184 5.62 -11.09 25.00
C HIS A 184 6.74 -10.26 25.66
N TRP A 185 6.37 -9.26 26.47
CA TRP A 185 7.26 -8.20 26.98
C TRP A 185 7.82 -8.56 28.37
N THR A 186 9.08 -8.97 28.51
CA THR A 186 10.10 -9.11 27.45
C THR A 186 11.10 -10.23 27.78
N VAL A 187 11.93 -10.59 26.79
CA VAL A 187 12.99 -11.60 26.83
C VAL A 187 12.56 -13.01 27.26
N ASN A 188 11.34 -13.42 26.87
CA ASN A 188 10.88 -14.82 26.87
C ASN A 188 11.45 -15.56 25.64
N GLU A 189 12.75 -15.84 25.66
CA GLU A 189 13.48 -16.43 24.51
C GLU A 189 13.44 -17.96 24.43
N GLN A 190 12.82 -18.63 25.41
CA GLN A 190 12.64 -20.08 25.48
C GLN A 190 11.36 -20.43 26.23
N GLU A 191 10.77 -21.59 25.95
CA GLU A 191 9.54 -22.06 26.62
C GLU A 191 9.82 -22.91 27.86
N LEU A 192 10.94 -23.63 27.91
CA LEU A 192 11.34 -24.42 29.06
C LEU A 192 11.44 -23.52 30.31
N ASN A 193 10.70 -23.87 31.36
CA ASN A 193 10.66 -23.17 32.64
C ASN A 193 10.20 -21.69 32.58
N ARG A 194 9.55 -21.25 31.48
CA ARG A 194 9.12 -19.85 31.24
C ARG A 194 8.41 -19.16 32.41
N GLU A 195 7.59 -19.89 33.19
CA GLU A 195 6.84 -19.39 34.36
C GLU A 195 7.70 -19.18 35.62
N THR A 196 8.98 -19.55 35.59
CA THR A 196 9.85 -19.61 36.79
C THR A 196 11.28 -19.10 36.58
N MET A 197 11.83 -19.18 35.37
CA MET A 197 13.21 -18.81 35.07
C MET A 197 13.41 -17.29 34.99
N SER A 198 14.67 -16.84 35.15
CA SER A 198 15.08 -15.46 34.92
C SER A 198 15.95 -15.29 33.69
N SER A 199 15.63 -14.26 32.91
CA SER A 199 16.48 -13.71 31.85
C SER A 199 17.29 -12.55 32.44
N ASP A 200 18.56 -12.79 32.77
CA ASP A 200 19.44 -11.82 33.43
C ASP A 200 20.23 -11.00 32.39
N VAL A 201 19.54 -10.05 31.75
CA VAL A 201 20.03 -9.34 30.56
C VAL A 201 20.73 -8.01 30.90
N PRO A 202 21.95 -7.74 30.38
CA PRO A 202 22.62 -6.43 30.46
C PRO A 202 21.84 -5.30 29.78
N ASP A 203 21.91 -4.06 30.29
CA ASP A 203 21.08 -2.92 29.83
C ASP A 203 21.31 -2.61 28.35
N ARG A 204 22.57 -2.60 27.88
CA ARG A 204 22.91 -2.44 26.45
C ARG A 204 22.34 -3.55 25.56
N VAL A 205 22.47 -4.80 25.97
CA VAL A 205 21.97 -5.96 25.20
C VAL A 205 20.45 -5.94 25.12
N LEU A 206 19.80 -5.60 26.23
CA LEU A 206 18.36 -5.38 26.30
C LEU A 206 17.91 -4.25 25.36
N ARG A 207 18.62 -3.11 25.30
CA ARG A 207 18.27 -1.97 24.42
C ARG A 207 18.54 -2.22 22.93
N GLU A 208 19.71 -2.74 22.57
CA GLU A 208 20.12 -2.87 21.16
C GLU A 208 19.49 -4.06 20.42
N LEU A 209 19.05 -5.09 21.14
CA LEU A 209 18.33 -6.24 20.57
C LEU A 209 16.86 -6.27 21.00
N TYR A 210 16.58 -6.73 22.21
CA TYR A 210 15.26 -7.25 22.59
C TYR A 210 14.19 -6.16 22.84
N VAL A 211 14.59 -4.92 23.11
CA VAL A 211 13.66 -3.76 23.24
C VAL A 211 13.44 -3.05 21.90
N TRP A 212 14.41 -3.10 20.99
CA TRP A 212 14.37 -2.38 19.72
C TRP A 212 13.06 -2.57 18.93
N PRO A 213 12.54 -3.79 18.66
CA PRO A 213 11.31 -3.95 17.89
C PRO A 213 10.06 -3.39 18.60
N TYR A 214 10.09 -3.33 19.93
CA TYR A 214 9.02 -2.71 20.72
C TYR A 214 9.08 -1.18 20.71
N MET A 215 10.24 -0.56 20.46
CA MET A 215 10.31 0.89 20.22
C MET A 215 9.54 1.26 18.95
N ASP A 216 9.67 0.47 17.88
CA ASP A 216 8.90 0.64 16.65
C ASP A 216 7.40 0.36 16.89
N ALA A 217 7.05 -0.65 17.70
CA ALA A 217 5.66 -0.92 18.09
C ALA A 217 5.00 0.26 18.86
N VAL A 218 5.70 0.86 19.83
CA VAL A 218 5.20 2.08 20.51
C VAL A 218 5.15 3.27 19.54
N LYS A 219 6.14 3.39 18.63
CA LYS A 219 6.17 4.46 17.62
C LYS A 219 4.99 4.40 16.64
N SER A 220 4.54 3.20 16.27
CA SER A 220 3.31 2.95 15.50
C SER A 220 2.03 2.91 16.36
N ASN A 221 2.08 3.48 17.58
CA ASN A 221 0.96 3.69 18.49
C ASN A 221 0.19 2.41 18.88
N VAL A 222 0.89 1.31 19.15
CA VAL A 222 0.25 0.06 19.60
C VAL A 222 -0.61 0.29 20.86
N ALA A 223 -1.84 -0.22 20.83
CA ALA A 223 -2.86 -0.01 21.86
C ALA A 223 -2.52 -0.70 23.18
N ALA A 224 -1.97 -1.92 23.11
CA ALA A 224 -1.66 -2.74 24.27
C ALA A 224 -0.26 -3.38 24.19
N PHE A 225 0.28 -3.70 25.35
CA PHE A 225 1.40 -4.62 25.54
C PHE A 225 0.96 -5.79 26.41
N MET A 226 1.59 -6.95 26.23
CA MET A 226 1.40 -8.13 27.09
C MET A 226 2.73 -8.45 27.78
N CYS A 227 2.78 -8.33 29.12
CA CYS A 227 3.96 -8.70 29.88
C CYS A 227 4.09 -10.24 30.00
N SER A 228 5.31 -10.75 29.94
CA SER A 228 5.61 -12.18 29.80
C SER A 228 5.64 -12.97 31.12
N TYR A 229 5.65 -14.30 31.01
CA TYR A 229 5.77 -15.23 32.14
C TYR A 229 7.11 -15.14 32.90
N ASN A 230 8.21 -14.92 32.17
CA ASN A 230 9.56 -15.01 32.72
C ASN A 230 9.90 -13.84 33.67
N LYS A 231 10.92 -14.06 34.49
CA LYS A 231 11.57 -12.97 35.22
C LYS A 231 12.57 -12.26 34.30
N VAL A 232 12.77 -10.98 34.56
CA VAL A 232 13.84 -10.16 33.99
C VAL A 232 14.67 -9.67 35.17
N ASN A 233 15.95 -10.05 35.21
CA ASN A 233 16.86 -9.74 36.34
C ASN A 233 16.25 -10.06 37.72
N GLY A 234 15.68 -11.27 37.86
CA GLY A 234 15.12 -11.81 39.11
C GLY A 234 13.68 -11.41 39.46
N THR A 235 13.08 -10.45 38.75
CA THR A 235 11.69 -10.00 38.98
C THR A 235 10.78 -10.38 37.81
N TRP A 236 9.62 -10.98 38.07
CA TRP A 236 8.63 -11.33 37.05
C TRP A 236 8.27 -10.12 36.17
N ALA A 237 8.19 -10.30 34.85
CA ALA A 237 8.01 -9.18 33.92
C ALA A 237 6.74 -8.36 34.22
N CYS A 238 5.63 -9.04 34.56
CA CYS A 238 4.38 -8.43 35.00
C CYS A 238 4.38 -7.79 36.39
N GLU A 239 5.52 -7.76 37.10
CA GLU A 239 5.69 -7.04 38.37
C GLU A 239 6.89 -6.07 38.36
N SER A 240 7.64 -6.02 37.27
CA SER A 240 8.90 -5.26 37.19
C SER A 240 8.69 -3.78 36.83
N ASP A 241 8.75 -2.93 37.86
CA ASP A 241 8.81 -1.46 37.76
C ASP A 241 9.92 -0.96 36.81
N GLY A 242 11.04 -1.68 36.73
CA GLY A 242 12.13 -1.38 35.79
C GLY A 242 11.72 -1.56 34.32
N VAL A 243 10.92 -2.59 34.03
CA VAL A 243 10.54 -3.01 32.67
C VAL A 243 9.24 -2.34 32.20
N MET A 244 8.25 -2.18 33.08
CA MET A 244 6.94 -1.63 32.73
C MET A 244 6.82 -0.12 32.92
N ASN A 245 7.11 0.40 34.13
CA ASN A 245 7.06 1.85 34.37
C ASN A 245 8.25 2.55 33.70
N LYS A 246 9.47 2.31 34.22
CA LYS A 246 10.67 3.10 33.87
C LYS A 246 11.08 2.97 32.41
N LEU A 247 11.02 1.76 31.85
CA LEU A 247 11.33 1.51 30.46
C LEU A 247 10.13 1.79 29.55
N LEU A 248 9.10 0.93 29.57
CA LEU A 248 8.03 1.00 28.56
C LEU A 248 7.21 2.30 28.63
N LYS A 249 6.77 2.72 29.82
CA LYS A 249 5.94 3.92 29.98
C LYS A 249 6.75 5.23 29.98
N ASP A 250 7.87 5.28 30.71
CA ASP A 250 8.62 6.52 30.92
C ASP A 250 9.79 6.75 29.96
N GLU A 251 10.45 5.71 29.45
CA GLU A 251 11.56 5.84 28.49
C GLU A 251 11.06 5.80 27.05
N LEU A 252 10.25 4.78 26.70
CA LEU A 252 9.64 4.64 25.37
C LEU A 252 8.34 5.42 25.21
N GLY A 253 7.81 6.02 26.27
CA GLY A 253 6.64 6.91 26.20
C GLY A 253 5.31 6.21 25.95
N HIS A 254 5.17 4.91 26.26
CA HIS A 254 3.95 4.13 25.96
C HIS A 254 2.69 4.74 26.61
N LYS A 255 1.73 5.05 25.76
CA LYS A 255 0.43 5.66 26.11
C LYS A 255 -0.69 4.63 26.27
N GLY A 256 -0.53 3.44 25.72
CA GLY A 256 -1.48 2.34 25.91
C GLY A 256 -1.38 1.71 27.29
N TYR A 257 -2.00 0.55 27.41
CA TYR A 257 -2.01 -0.24 28.65
C TYR A 257 -1.13 -1.49 28.54
N ILE A 258 -0.86 -2.13 29.69
CA ILE A 258 -0.12 -3.40 29.78
C ILE A 258 -1.04 -4.45 30.42
N MET A 259 -1.31 -5.55 29.70
CA MET A 259 -1.97 -6.74 30.24
C MET A 259 -0.94 -7.80 30.66
N SER A 260 -1.31 -8.73 31.54
CA SER A 260 -0.55 -9.97 31.71
C SER A 260 -0.77 -10.95 30.55
N ASP A 261 0.23 -11.79 30.28
CA ASP A 261 0.00 -13.13 29.72
C ASP A 261 -0.88 -13.96 30.70
N TRP A 262 -1.43 -15.08 30.26
CA TRP A 262 -2.49 -15.80 30.98
C TRP A 262 -1.97 -16.38 32.29
N ASN A 263 -2.42 -15.81 33.42
CA ASN A 263 -1.94 -16.14 34.77
C ASN A 263 -0.45 -15.78 35.04
N ALA A 264 0.15 -14.86 34.28
CA ALA A 264 1.49 -14.32 34.57
C ALA A 264 1.52 -13.25 35.69
N GLN A 265 0.44 -13.13 36.49
CA GLN A 265 0.35 -12.24 37.64
C GLN A 265 0.61 -13.01 38.94
N HIS A 266 1.52 -12.53 39.78
CA HIS A 266 1.94 -13.25 41.00
C HIS A 266 1.52 -12.58 42.31
N THR A 267 1.27 -11.26 42.33
CA THR A 267 0.78 -10.53 43.52
C THR A 267 -0.20 -9.42 43.16
N THR A 268 -1.03 -9.01 44.12
CA THR A 268 -1.94 -7.85 44.00
C THR A 268 -1.18 -6.52 43.85
N THR A 269 -0.21 -6.28 44.74
CA THR A 269 0.44 -4.98 44.94
C THR A 269 1.69 -4.81 44.08
N GLY A 270 2.46 -5.86 43.85
CA GLY A 270 3.65 -5.87 43.01
C GLY A 270 3.31 -5.55 41.56
N SER A 271 2.43 -6.34 40.94
CA SER A 271 1.92 -6.06 39.59
C SER A 271 1.29 -4.65 39.43
N ALA A 272 0.43 -4.24 40.38
CA ALA A 272 -0.26 -2.95 40.31
C ALA A 272 0.69 -1.74 40.39
N ASN A 273 1.62 -1.74 41.34
CA ASN A 273 2.58 -0.64 41.51
C ASN A 273 3.74 -0.73 40.50
N GLY A 274 4.16 -1.95 40.13
CA GLY A 274 5.20 -2.22 39.12
C GLY A 274 4.80 -1.82 37.70
N GLY A 275 3.50 -1.63 37.43
CA GLY A 275 3.05 -0.93 36.22
C GLY A 275 2.07 -1.69 35.33
N MET A 276 1.64 -2.89 35.69
CA MET A 276 0.60 -3.62 34.95
C MET A 276 -0.73 -2.87 35.02
N ASP A 277 -1.54 -2.88 33.96
CA ASP A 277 -2.83 -2.16 33.87
C ASP A 277 -4.05 -3.09 33.71
N MET A 278 -3.86 -4.34 33.32
CA MET A 278 -4.94 -5.32 33.16
C MET A 278 -4.46 -6.73 33.56
N THR A 279 -5.24 -7.47 34.35
CA THR A 279 -4.98 -8.89 34.62
C THR A 279 -5.81 -9.80 33.72
N MET A 280 -5.15 -10.77 33.08
CA MET A 280 -5.77 -11.77 32.21
C MET A 280 -5.32 -13.20 32.59
N PRO A 281 -6.24 -14.19 32.59
CA PRO A 281 -7.69 -14.05 32.38
C PRO A 281 -8.43 -13.45 33.60
N GLY A 282 -7.70 -13.01 34.64
CA GLY A 282 -8.24 -12.49 35.91
C GLY A 282 -8.25 -13.54 37.04
N THR A 283 -7.99 -14.80 36.70
CA THR A 283 -7.77 -15.92 37.61
C THR A 283 -6.60 -16.79 37.14
N ASP A 284 -6.21 -17.80 37.93
CA ASP A 284 -5.54 -18.97 37.37
C ASP A 284 -6.49 -19.84 36.51
N PHE A 285 -5.92 -20.81 35.78
CA PHE A 285 -6.66 -21.73 34.91
C PHE A 285 -7.62 -22.68 35.65
N SER A 286 -7.54 -22.75 36.98
CA SER A 286 -8.48 -23.51 37.84
C SER A 286 -9.54 -22.61 38.50
N ASN A 287 -9.55 -21.31 38.18
CA ASN A 287 -10.39 -20.27 38.77
C ASN A 287 -10.24 -20.09 40.31
N ASN A 288 -9.08 -20.44 40.89
CA ASN A 288 -8.85 -20.35 42.34
C ASN A 288 -8.19 -19.02 42.76
N SER A 289 -7.04 -18.68 42.16
CA SER A 289 -6.25 -17.50 42.51
C SER A 289 -6.84 -16.23 41.90
N VAL A 290 -7.14 -15.20 42.71
CA VAL A 290 -7.67 -13.90 42.25
C VAL A 290 -6.85 -12.77 42.87
N PHE A 291 -6.01 -12.11 42.09
CA PHE A 291 -5.10 -11.08 42.60
C PHE A 291 -5.64 -9.64 42.54
N TRP A 292 -6.53 -9.30 41.61
CA TRP A 292 -7.20 -7.99 41.55
C TRP A 292 -8.70 -8.10 41.90
N GLY A 293 -9.56 -7.27 41.29
CA GLY A 293 -10.95 -7.11 41.72
C GLY A 293 -11.06 -6.78 43.22
N PRO A 294 -11.71 -7.63 44.05
CA PRO A 294 -11.82 -7.41 45.50
C PRO A 294 -10.47 -7.23 46.22
N GLN A 295 -9.41 -7.92 45.79
CA GLN A 295 -8.10 -7.79 46.42
C GLN A 295 -7.43 -6.45 46.08
N LEU A 296 -7.57 -5.97 44.84
CA LEU A 296 -7.08 -4.64 44.46
C LEU A 296 -7.85 -3.53 45.21
N GLN A 297 -9.17 -3.68 45.40
CA GLN A 297 -9.92 -2.76 46.26
C GLN A 297 -9.40 -2.77 47.70
N THR A 298 -9.10 -3.95 48.24
CA THR A 298 -8.58 -4.09 49.62
C THR A 298 -7.19 -3.43 49.74
N ALA A 299 -6.31 -3.62 48.77
CA ALA A 299 -5.01 -2.95 48.70
C ALA A 299 -5.14 -1.42 48.59
N ILE A 300 -6.14 -0.90 47.87
CA ILE A 300 -6.42 0.55 47.79
C ILE A 300 -6.96 1.09 49.12
N SER A 301 -7.95 0.41 49.73
CA SER A 301 -8.50 0.76 51.05
C SER A 301 -7.42 0.78 52.14
N ASN A 302 -6.41 -0.10 52.03
CA ASN A 302 -5.28 -0.19 52.95
C ASN A 302 -4.10 0.74 52.60
N GLY A 303 -4.21 1.57 51.55
CA GLY A 303 -3.16 2.49 51.10
C GLY A 303 -1.93 1.83 50.46
N GLN A 304 -2.00 0.53 50.15
CA GLN A 304 -0.91 -0.26 49.54
C GLN A 304 -0.81 -0.06 48.02
N VAL A 305 -1.90 0.37 47.39
CA VAL A 305 -1.97 0.87 46.01
C VAL A 305 -2.70 2.20 46.04
N GLN A 306 -2.18 3.22 45.36
CA GLN A 306 -2.83 4.54 45.32
C GLN A 306 -4.05 4.51 44.39
N GLN A 307 -5.14 5.21 44.73
CA GLN A 307 -6.31 5.33 43.84
C GLN A 307 -5.92 5.91 42.47
N SER A 308 -4.96 6.85 42.44
CA SER A 308 -4.40 7.43 41.21
C SER A 308 -3.75 6.38 40.29
N ARG A 309 -3.30 5.25 40.83
CA ARG A 309 -2.76 4.14 40.03
C ARG A 309 -3.87 3.41 39.30
N LEU A 310 -4.94 2.99 39.98
CA LEU A 310 -6.13 2.38 39.35
C LEU A 310 -6.76 3.34 38.32
N ASP A 311 -6.83 4.63 38.65
CA ASP A 311 -7.34 5.67 37.75
C ASP A 311 -6.47 5.82 36.48
N ASP A 312 -5.15 5.57 36.56
CA ASP A 312 -4.28 5.52 35.38
C ASP A 312 -4.43 4.23 34.57
N MET A 313 -4.57 3.07 35.21
CA MET A 313 -4.84 1.79 34.54
C MET A 313 -6.09 1.91 33.65
N VAL A 314 -7.21 2.34 34.22
CA VAL A 314 -8.50 2.50 33.53
C VAL A 314 -8.40 3.53 32.40
N LYS A 315 -7.72 4.65 32.65
CA LYS A 315 -7.51 5.71 31.64
C LYS A 315 -6.73 5.20 30.42
N ARG A 316 -5.72 4.34 30.61
CA ARG A 316 -4.96 3.73 29.51
C ARG A 316 -5.80 2.76 28.68
N VAL A 317 -6.60 1.91 29.33
CA VAL A 317 -7.53 0.99 28.64
C VAL A 317 -8.59 1.76 27.85
N LEU A 318 -9.20 2.78 28.46
CA LEU A 318 -10.18 3.63 27.78
C LEU A 318 -9.55 4.47 26.66
N ALA A 319 -8.32 4.95 26.83
CA ALA A 319 -7.62 5.67 25.76
C ALA A 319 -7.38 4.76 24.56
N ALA A 320 -6.92 3.51 24.76
CA ALA A 320 -6.74 2.55 23.68
C ALA A 320 -8.07 2.21 22.94
N TRP A 321 -9.17 2.07 23.68
CA TRP A 321 -10.53 1.91 23.13
C TRP A 321 -10.97 3.12 22.29
N TYR A 322 -10.73 4.34 22.79
CA TYR A 322 -11.08 5.60 22.11
C TYR A 322 -10.16 5.98 20.94
N LEU A 323 -8.89 5.57 20.96
CA LEU A 323 -7.87 5.80 19.92
C LEU A 323 -8.31 5.18 18.60
N LEU A 324 -8.84 3.95 18.67
CA LEU A 324 -9.31 3.17 17.53
C LEU A 324 -10.82 3.32 17.29
N GLY A 325 -11.46 4.28 17.95
CA GLY A 325 -12.87 4.62 17.75
C GLY A 325 -13.84 3.47 18.04
N GLN A 326 -13.51 2.59 19.00
CA GLN A 326 -14.36 1.46 19.39
C GLN A 326 -15.57 1.90 20.24
N ASP A 327 -15.66 3.20 20.56
CA ASP A 327 -16.82 3.89 21.14
C ASP A 327 -18.00 4.06 20.16
N LYS A 328 -17.84 3.70 18.87
CA LYS A 328 -18.80 4.05 17.80
C LYS A 328 -19.18 2.85 16.94
N GLY A 329 -20.30 2.20 17.30
CA GLY A 329 -20.91 1.14 16.48
C GLY A 329 -20.02 -0.10 16.29
N TYR A 330 -19.15 -0.40 17.27
CA TYR A 330 -18.28 -1.57 17.21
C TYR A 330 -19.09 -2.87 17.36
N PRO A 331 -18.82 -3.93 16.57
CA PRO A 331 -19.57 -5.18 16.67
C PRO A 331 -19.44 -5.87 18.04
N THR A 332 -20.53 -6.47 18.50
CA THR A 332 -20.54 -7.35 19.68
C THR A 332 -19.96 -8.73 19.32
N ALA A 333 -19.23 -9.36 20.24
CA ALA A 333 -18.62 -10.67 20.02
C ALA A 333 -19.65 -11.74 19.59
N THR A 334 -19.52 -12.29 18.38
CA THR A 334 -20.52 -13.18 17.77
C THR A 334 -20.30 -14.67 18.04
N PHE A 335 -19.21 -15.03 18.72
CA PHE A 335 -18.71 -16.40 18.89
C PHE A 335 -18.56 -16.76 20.38
N ASN A 336 -18.13 -18.00 20.66
CA ASN A 336 -17.68 -18.43 21.99
C ASN A 336 -16.51 -19.41 21.85
N SER A 337 -15.35 -19.07 22.41
CA SER A 337 -14.09 -19.84 22.30
C SER A 337 -14.19 -21.29 22.80
N TRP A 338 -15.07 -21.53 23.77
CA TRP A 338 -15.27 -22.83 24.42
C TRP A 338 -16.34 -23.66 23.71
N LYS A 339 -16.92 -23.13 22.62
CA LYS A 339 -17.91 -23.75 21.74
C LYS A 339 -17.60 -23.37 20.28
N ILE A 340 -16.42 -23.80 19.82
CA ILE A 340 -15.91 -23.58 18.46
C ILE A 340 -17.02 -23.81 17.43
N GLY A 341 -17.32 -22.77 16.65
CA GLY A 341 -18.37 -22.74 15.64
C GLY A 341 -17.86 -22.16 14.33
N SER A 342 -18.64 -22.36 13.27
CA SER A 342 -18.35 -21.84 11.92
C SER A 342 -18.89 -20.42 11.75
N HIS A 343 -18.04 -19.51 11.27
CA HIS A 343 -18.38 -18.12 10.96
C HIS A 343 -17.87 -17.77 9.55
N ASP A 344 -18.75 -17.20 8.71
CA ASP A 344 -18.38 -16.71 7.39
C ASP A 344 -17.71 -15.32 7.51
N VAL A 345 -16.39 -15.34 7.59
CA VAL A 345 -15.51 -14.16 7.67
C VAL A 345 -14.32 -14.33 6.73
N GLY A 346 -13.58 -13.27 6.49
CA GLY A 346 -12.32 -13.32 5.73
C GLY A 346 -12.47 -13.19 4.20
N GLY A 347 -13.59 -13.56 3.58
CA GLY A 347 -13.94 -13.17 2.21
C GLY A 347 -12.84 -13.42 1.14
N ASN A 348 -12.09 -12.38 0.77
CA ASN A 348 -10.98 -12.47 -0.19
C ASN A 348 -9.58 -12.62 0.45
N HIS A 349 -9.42 -12.52 1.77
CA HIS A 349 -8.12 -12.43 2.47
C HIS A 349 -7.12 -13.55 2.16
N LYS A 350 -7.60 -14.72 1.70
CA LYS A 350 -6.77 -15.79 1.12
C LYS A 350 -5.84 -15.34 -0.03
N THR A 351 -6.10 -14.20 -0.68
CA THR A 351 -5.16 -13.59 -1.64
C THR A 351 -3.84 -13.21 -0.97
N ASN A 352 -3.89 -12.56 0.20
CA ASN A 352 -2.70 -12.26 1.01
C ASN A 352 -2.04 -13.54 1.51
N VAL A 353 -2.82 -14.55 1.94
CA VAL A 353 -2.25 -15.82 2.39
C VAL A 353 -1.50 -16.53 1.26
N ARG A 354 -2.06 -16.58 0.05
CA ARG A 354 -1.35 -17.15 -1.12
C ARG A 354 -0.15 -16.31 -1.54
N ALA A 355 -0.26 -14.99 -1.53
CA ALA A 355 0.86 -14.10 -1.85
C ALA A 355 2.02 -14.26 -0.85
N THR A 356 1.75 -14.21 0.45
CA THR A 356 2.76 -14.42 1.49
C THR A 356 3.28 -15.87 1.53
N ALA A 357 2.43 -16.87 1.29
CA ALA A 357 2.87 -18.26 1.11
C ALA A 357 3.90 -18.38 -0.02
N ARG A 358 3.59 -17.86 -1.21
CA ARG A 358 4.44 -17.86 -2.41
C ARG A 358 5.71 -17.02 -2.23
N ASP A 359 5.57 -15.77 -1.82
CA ASP A 359 6.67 -14.78 -1.82
C ASP A 359 7.56 -14.86 -0.58
N GLY A 360 7.15 -15.62 0.44
CA GLY A 360 7.96 -16.00 1.60
C GLY A 360 8.74 -17.31 1.40
N ILE A 361 8.53 -18.05 0.30
CA ILE A 361 9.36 -19.20 -0.05
C ILE A 361 10.77 -18.73 -0.40
N VAL A 362 11.76 -19.36 0.23
CA VAL A 362 13.18 -19.13 -0.01
C VAL A 362 13.77 -20.30 -0.80
N LEU A 363 14.24 -20.04 -2.01
CA LEU A 363 14.97 -21.03 -2.80
C LEU A 363 16.41 -21.10 -2.30
N LEU A 364 16.81 -22.23 -1.70
CA LEU A 364 18.13 -22.40 -1.09
C LEU A 364 19.16 -23.02 -2.05
N LYS A 365 18.71 -23.91 -2.94
CA LYS A 365 19.54 -24.57 -3.95
C LYS A 365 18.75 -24.72 -5.25
N ASN A 366 19.38 -24.51 -6.40
CA ASN A 366 18.80 -24.79 -7.72
C ASN A 366 19.90 -25.09 -8.77
N THR A 367 20.49 -26.28 -8.69
CA THR A 367 21.53 -26.75 -9.60
C THR A 367 20.96 -26.96 -11.01
N ASN A 368 21.67 -26.44 -12.01
CA ASN A 368 21.33 -26.59 -13.45
C ASN A 368 19.91 -26.14 -13.83
N ALA A 369 19.32 -25.18 -13.10
CA ALA A 369 17.93 -24.72 -13.27
C ALA A 369 16.91 -25.88 -13.27
N ALA A 370 17.03 -26.80 -12.30
CA ALA A 370 16.09 -27.89 -12.07
C ALA A 370 14.67 -27.39 -11.70
N LEU A 371 14.58 -26.17 -11.16
CA LEU A 371 13.35 -25.39 -11.03
C LEU A 371 13.44 -24.11 -11.89
N PRO A 372 12.32 -23.61 -12.46
CA PRO A 372 10.97 -24.17 -12.37
C PRO A 372 10.74 -25.41 -13.26
N PHE A 373 9.71 -26.20 -12.95
CA PHE A 373 9.32 -27.38 -13.71
C PHE A 373 8.78 -27.03 -15.10
N ASN A 374 9.36 -27.64 -16.13
CA ASN A 374 8.85 -27.60 -17.50
C ASN A 374 8.19 -28.92 -17.88
N LYS A 375 6.93 -29.13 -17.44
CA LYS A 375 6.05 -30.25 -17.79
C LYS A 375 6.74 -31.64 -17.79
N PRO A 376 7.29 -32.11 -16.65
CA PRO A 376 7.87 -33.45 -16.54
C PRO A 376 6.85 -34.54 -16.85
N LYS A 377 7.27 -35.71 -17.32
CA LYS A 377 6.36 -36.83 -17.65
C LYS A 377 5.86 -37.53 -16.40
N SER A 378 6.72 -37.60 -15.37
CA SER A 378 6.39 -38.22 -14.08
C SER A 378 7.01 -37.48 -12.90
N ILE A 379 6.22 -37.28 -11.85
CA ILE A 379 6.67 -36.75 -10.55
C ILE A 379 6.38 -37.81 -9.47
N ALA A 380 7.35 -38.09 -8.61
CA ALA A 380 7.12 -38.74 -7.33
C ALA A 380 6.97 -37.67 -6.24
N VAL A 381 5.95 -37.76 -5.38
CA VAL A 381 5.75 -36.88 -4.23
C VAL A 381 5.78 -37.70 -2.94
N ILE A 382 6.68 -37.37 -2.02
CA ILE A 382 7.14 -38.27 -0.96
C ILE A 382 7.20 -37.54 0.39
N GLY A 383 6.91 -38.26 1.47
CA GLY A 383 6.89 -37.75 2.86
C GLY A 383 5.48 -37.43 3.35
N SER A 384 5.23 -37.57 4.65
CA SER A 384 3.93 -37.27 5.27
C SER A 384 3.56 -35.78 5.13
N ASP A 385 4.56 -34.90 5.19
CA ASP A 385 4.44 -33.45 4.98
C ASP A 385 3.87 -33.05 3.60
N SER A 386 3.68 -34.00 2.69
CA SER A 386 3.03 -33.76 1.39
C SER A 386 1.49 -33.73 1.43
N ILE A 387 0.83 -34.22 2.49
CA ILE A 387 -0.63 -34.34 2.58
C ILE A 387 -1.24 -33.56 3.76
N VAL A 388 -2.54 -33.27 3.71
CA VAL A 388 -3.27 -32.88 4.92
C VAL A 388 -3.27 -34.05 5.92
N ALA A 389 -3.16 -33.75 7.21
CA ALA A 389 -3.32 -34.70 8.32
C ALA A 389 -4.44 -35.73 8.02
N PRO A 390 -4.21 -37.06 8.12
CA PRO A 390 -5.23 -38.07 7.82
C PRO A 390 -6.49 -37.98 8.69
N LYS A 391 -6.40 -37.28 9.83
CA LYS A 391 -7.51 -36.99 10.75
C LYS A 391 -8.25 -35.67 10.44
N GLY A 392 -7.74 -34.87 9.51
CA GLY A 392 -8.17 -33.51 9.17
C GLY A 392 -7.28 -32.42 9.81
N ALA A 393 -7.10 -31.30 9.12
CA ALA A 393 -6.14 -30.22 9.48
C ALA A 393 -6.30 -29.65 10.91
N ASN A 394 -7.50 -29.76 11.49
CA ASN A 394 -7.83 -29.23 12.82
C ASN A 394 -7.86 -30.31 13.93
N ALA A 395 -7.61 -31.58 13.61
CA ALA A 395 -7.85 -32.71 14.50
C ALA A 395 -7.04 -32.71 15.80
N CYS A 396 -5.88 -32.04 15.80
CA CYS A 396 -5.07 -31.82 16.99
C CYS A 396 -5.41 -30.44 17.59
N ALA A 397 -5.79 -30.42 18.87
CA ALA A 397 -6.10 -29.20 19.61
C ALA A 397 -4.87 -28.27 19.63
N ASP A 398 -5.10 -26.96 19.44
CA ASP A 398 -4.04 -25.93 19.33
C ASP A 398 -2.92 -26.29 18.33
N ARG A 399 -3.23 -27.13 17.33
CA ARG A 399 -2.31 -27.73 16.36
C ARG A 399 -1.13 -28.49 16.99
N GLY A 400 -1.30 -29.01 18.21
CA GLY A 400 -0.31 -29.78 18.97
C GLY A 400 0.01 -31.18 18.43
N CYS A 401 0.25 -31.33 17.13
CA CYS A 401 0.82 -32.52 16.52
C CYS A 401 1.46 -32.19 15.16
N ASN A 402 2.53 -32.90 14.83
CA ASN A 402 3.14 -32.89 13.50
C ASN A 402 2.69 -34.16 12.75
N ASP A 403 1.53 -34.09 12.07
CA ASP A 403 0.89 -35.21 11.38
C ASP A 403 0.37 -34.70 10.02
N GLY A 404 1.15 -34.87 8.96
CA GLY A 404 0.89 -34.24 7.64
C GLY A 404 1.67 -32.94 7.42
N THR A 405 1.18 -32.10 6.52
CA THR A 405 1.85 -30.87 6.05
C THR A 405 1.86 -29.77 7.10
N LEU A 406 3.06 -29.25 7.42
CA LEU A 406 3.23 -28.27 8.48
C LEU A 406 2.98 -26.84 7.97
N ALA A 407 1.78 -26.31 8.24
CA ALA A 407 1.41 -24.95 7.83
C ALA A 407 1.51 -23.88 8.94
N VAL A 408 1.59 -24.31 10.20
CA VAL A 408 1.68 -23.48 11.43
C VAL A 408 2.23 -24.34 12.58
N GLY A 409 2.93 -23.76 13.55
CA GLY A 409 3.33 -24.46 14.79
C GLY A 409 2.21 -24.49 15.84
N TRP A 410 2.48 -25.01 17.04
CA TRP A 410 1.44 -25.26 18.07
C TRP A 410 1.34 -24.22 19.20
N GLY A 411 0.17 -24.15 19.85
CA GLY A 411 -0.09 -23.32 21.05
C GLY A 411 -1.01 -22.13 20.81
N SER A 412 -0.89 -21.07 21.62
CA SER A 412 -1.73 -19.85 21.49
C SER A 412 -1.51 -19.06 20.20
N GLY A 413 -0.37 -19.25 19.54
CA GLY A 413 -0.14 -18.72 18.19
C GLY A 413 -1.02 -19.36 17.10
N ALA A 414 -1.57 -20.55 17.35
CA ALA A 414 -2.27 -21.35 16.33
C ALA A 414 -3.77 -21.03 16.23
N VAL A 415 -4.37 -21.36 15.07
CA VAL A 415 -5.80 -21.15 14.78
C VAL A 415 -6.39 -22.34 14.02
N GLU A 416 -7.72 -22.40 13.87
CA GLU A 416 -8.38 -23.40 13.04
C GLU A 416 -8.24 -23.05 11.55
N PHE A 417 -7.91 -24.04 10.73
CA PHE A 417 -7.93 -23.92 9.27
C PHE A 417 -9.37 -23.95 8.74
N PRO A 418 -9.80 -23.02 7.88
CA PRO A 418 -11.08 -23.11 7.16
C PRO A 418 -11.01 -24.18 6.06
N TYR A 419 -9.82 -24.35 5.50
CA TYR A 419 -9.33 -25.45 4.67
C TYR A 419 -7.79 -25.42 4.74
N LEU A 420 -7.13 -26.46 4.22
CA LEU A 420 -5.67 -26.45 4.04
C LEU A 420 -5.35 -27.14 2.72
N VAL A 421 -4.67 -26.42 1.81
CA VAL A 421 -4.23 -27.00 0.54
C VAL A 421 -2.85 -27.62 0.74
N ALA A 422 -2.74 -28.94 0.67
CA ALA A 422 -1.47 -29.64 0.83
C ALA A 422 -0.64 -29.69 -0.47
N PRO A 423 0.70 -29.83 -0.38
CA PRO A 423 1.60 -29.93 -1.53
C PRO A 423 1.17 -30.96 -2.58
N LEU A 424 0.81 -32.18 -2.16
CA LEU A 424 0.44 -33.28 -3.06
C LEU A 424 -0.81 -32.95 -3.88
N ASP A 425 -1.79 -32.28 -3.29
CA ASP A 425 -3.07 -32.03 -3.95
C ASP A 425 -2.96 -30.89 -4.95
N ALA A 426 -2.24 -29.81 -4.60
CA ALA A 426 -1.90 -28.77 -5.56
C ALA A 426 -1.03 -29.30 -6.72
N ILE A 427 -0.02 -30.13 -6.43
CA ILE A 427 0.84 -30.76 -7.46
C ILE A 427 0.00 -31.66 -8.38
N LYS A 428 -0.92 -32.48 -7.84
CA LYS A 428 -1.87 -33.27 -8.66
C LYS A 428 -2.73 -32.37 -9.56
N THR A 429 -3.30 -31.28 -9.02
CA THR A 429 -4.14 -30.35 -9.78
C THR A 429 -3.37 -29.67 -10.91
N GLN A 430 -2.08 -29.40 -10.76
CA GLN A 430 -1.25 -28.87 -11.85
C GLN A 430 -0.84 -29.97 -12.84
N ALA A 431 -0.36 -31.12 -12.34
CA ALA A 431 0.05 -32.27 -13.15
C ALA A 431 -1.06 -32.76 -14.10
N GLN A 432 -2.33 -32.72 -13.68
CA GLN A 432 -3.49 -33.02 -14.52
C GLN A 432 -3.60 -32.11 -15.77
N LYS A 433 -3.20 -30.84 -15.68
CA LYS A 433 -3.20 -29.89 -16.82
C LYS A 433 -2.03 -30.17 -17.77
N ASP A 434 -0.91 -30.62 -17.24
CA ASP A 434 0.33 -30.86 -17.97
C ASP A 434 0.44 -32.31 -18.51
N SER A 435 -0.53 -33.17 -18.21
CA SER A 435 -0.51 -34.62 -18.50
C SER A 435 0.66 -35.37 -17.83
N THR A 436 1.14 -34.84 -16.70
CA THR A 436 2.18 -35.44 -15.87
C THR A 436 1.61 -36.56 -15.01
N SER A 437 2.24 -37.73 -15.00
CA SER A 437 1.91 -38.82 -14.08
C SER A 437 2.40 -38.50 -12.66
N VAL A 438 1.59 -38.76 -11.63
CA VAL A 438 1.98 -38.53 -10.23
C VAL A 438 1.92 -39.83 -9.44
N THR A 439 3.08 -40.27 -8.96
CA THR A 439 3.23 -41.33 -7.95
C THR A 439 3.36 -40.68 -6.58
N SER A 440 2.73 -41.21 -5.53
CA SER A 440 2.84 -40.64 -4.19
C SER A 440 3.16 -41.68 -3.12
N SER A 441 4.13 -41.36 -2.25
CA SER A 441 4.42 -42.07 -1.01
C SER A 441 4.25 -41.10 0.17
N PRO A 442 3.00 -40.81 0.60
CA PRO A 442 2.70 -39.80 1.61
C PRO A 442 2.95 -40.32 3.04
N ASN A 443 4.16 -40.82 3.27
CA ASN A 443 4.68 -41.28 4.55
C ASN A 443 6.22 -41.31 4.50
N ASP A 444 6.85 -41.41 5.66
CA ASP A 444 8.29 -41.20 5.83
C ASP A 444 9.10 -42.50 5.85
N ASN A 445 8.52 -43.62 5.38
CA ASN A 445 9.26 -44.85 5.17
C ASN A 445 10.24 -44.70 4.01
N ALA A 446 11.53 -44.61 4.34
CA ALA A 446 12.63 -44.43 3.39
C ALA A 446 12.62 -45.42 2.21
N GLN A 447 12.25 -46.68 2.42
CA GLN A 447 12.19 -47.69 1.36
C GLN A 447 11.00 -47.49 0.42
N GLN A 448 9.82 -47.11 0.93
CA GLN A 448 8.65 -46.77 0.11
C GLN A 448 8.88 -45.47 -0.69
N GLY A 449 9.48 -44.44 -0.04
CA GLY A 449 9.88 -43.21 -0.70
C GLY A 449 10.83 -43.47 -1.88
N ALA A 450 11.90 -44.24 -1.66
CA ALA A 450 12.80 -44.65 -2.74
C ALA A 450 12.09 -45.45 -3.84
N SER A 451 11.21 -46.39 -3.49
CA SER A 451 10.44 -47.19 -4.47
C SER A 451 9.52 -46.33 -5.34
N ALA A 452 8.90 -45.28 -4.77
CA ALA A 452 8.10 -44.32 -5.52
C ALA A 452 8.96 -43.41 -6.43
N ALA A 453 10.16 -43.04 -5.97
CA ALA A 453 11.08 -42.16 -6.69
C ALA A 453 11.77 -42.81 -7.89
N GLN A 454 12.00 -44.13 -7.86
CA GLN A 454 12.92 -44.84 -8.77
C GLN A 454 12.59 -44.71 -10.26
N ASN A 455 11.32 -44.46 -10.63
CA ASN A 455 10.86 -44.37 -12.02
C ASN A 455 10.24 -43.00 -12.38
N ALA A 456 10.47 -41.96 -11.56
CA ALA A 456 9.98 -40.61 -11.81
C ALA A 456 11.04 -39.72 -12.48
N ASP A 457 10.65 -38.84 -13.42
CA ASP A 457 11.56 -37.83 -13.97
C ASP A 457 12.08 -36.88 -12.89
N ILE A 458 11.29 -36.63 -11.85
CA ILE A 458 11.58 -35.75 -10.70
C ILE A 458 11.00 -36.38 -9.42
N ALA A 459 11.73 -36.31 -8.30
CA ALA A 459 11.22 -36.70 -6.98
C ALA A 459 11.14 -35.49 -6.03
N VAL A 460 9.95 -35.12 -5.60
CA VAL A 460 9.69 -34.07 -4.61
C VAL A 460 9.55 -34.73 -3.24
N VAL A 461 10.47 -34.45 -2.32
CA VAL A 461 10.45 -34.94 -0.93
C VAL A 461 10.08 -33.79 -0.01
N CYS A 462 8.90 -33.88 0.60
CA CYS A 462 8.44 -32.94 1.61
C CYS A 462 8.91 -33.44 2.99
N ILE A 463 9.56 -32.58 3.76
CA ILE A 463 10.00 -32.84 5.14
C ILE A 463 9.72 -31.62 6.00
N ASN A 464 9.63 -31.80 7.32
CA ASN A 464 9.40 -30.67 8.22
C ASN A 464 10.19 -30.76 9.53
N SER A 465 10.07 -29.72 10.36
CA SER A 465 10.58 -29.68 11.75
C SER A 465 9.75 -28.65 12.51
N ASP A 466 9.11 -29.08 13.60
CA ASP A 466 8.02 -28.35 14.27
C ASP A 466 8.38 -27.91 15.70
N ALA A 467 7.64 -26.94 16.24
CA ALA A 467 7.77 -26.40 17.60
C ALA A 467 6.53 -25.57 18.00
N GLY A 468 6.43 -25.22 19.28
CA GLY A 468 5.35 -24.35 19.74
C GLY A 468 5.44 -23.96 21.20
N GLU A 469 4.28 -23.74 21.81
CA GLU A 469 4.15 -23.30 23.19
C GLU A 469 4.38 -24.43 24.22
N GLY A 470 5.05 -24.11 25.33
CA GLY A 470 5.57 -25.05 26.31
C GLY A 470 4.54 -25.85 27.12
N TYR A 471 3.25 -25.52 27.04
CA TYR A 471 2.20 -26.32 27.69
C TYR A 471 1.82 -27.59 26.92
N ILE A 472 2.33 -27.78 25.70
CA ILE A 472 2.15 -28.99 24.90
C ILE A 472 3.51 -29.66 24.69
N THR A 473 3.56 -30.98 24.83
CA THR A 473 4.73 -31.80 24.47
C THR A 473 4.42 -32.66 23.25
N VAL A 474 5.09 -32.43 22.13
CA VAL A 474 4.90 -33.17 20.87
C VAL A 474 6.18 -33.94 20.54
N GLU A 475 6.08 -35.27 20.42
CA GLU A 475 7.23 -36.16 20.15
C GLU A 475 8.44 -35.94 21.10
N ASN A 476 8.15 -35.66 22.38
CA ASN A 476 9.07 -35.30 23.47
C ASN A 476 9.64 -33.86 23.43
N ASN A 477 9.25 -33.02 22.47
CA ASN A 477 9.60 -31.59 22.41
C ASN A 477 8.57 -30.79 23.24
N ALA A 478 9.01 -30.21 24.37
CA ALA A 478 8.16 -29.49 25.31
C ALA A 478 8.16 -27.98 24.99
N GLY A 479 7.42 -27.61 23.95
CA GLY A 479 7.50 -26.31 23.29
C GLY A 479 8.78 -26.14 22.46
N ASP A 480 9.93 -26.03 23.13
CA ASP A 480 11.26 -25.92 22.50
C ASP A 480 11.66 -27.23 21.79
N ARG A 481 12.45 -27.12 20.70
CA ARG A 481 12.97 -28.28 19.95
C ARG A 481 14.17 -28.90 20.66
N ASN A 482 14.18 -30.24 20.79
CA ASN A 482 15.29 -30.98 21.38
C ASN A 482 16.58 -31.01 20.52
N ASN A 483 16.47 -30.63 19.25
CA ASN A 483 17.56 -30.57 18.26
C ASN A 483 17.12 -29.75 17.04
N LEU A 484 18.04 -29.52 16.09
CA LEU A 484 17.77 -28.87 14.80
C LEU A 484 17.72 -29.83 13.59
N ASP A 485 17.36 -31.10 13.76
CA ASP A 485 17.17 -32.04 12.63
C ASP A 485 15.73 -31.92 12.03
N PRO A 486 15.51 -32.43 10.80
CA PRO A 486 14.16 -32.71 10.29
C PRO A 486 13.50 -33.82 11.10
N TRP A 487 12.21 -33.64 11.41
CA TRP A 487 11.39 -34.62 12.13
C TRP A 487 11.11 -35.86 11.26
N HIS A 488 10.47 -36.88 11.87
CA HIS A 488 10.02 -38.12 11.22
C HIS A 488 11.08 -38.89 10.41
N ASN A 489 12.36 -38.68 10.72
CA ASN A 489 13.52 -39.19 9.97
C ASN A 489 13.68 -38.59 8.56
N GLY A 490 13.25 -37.34 8.32
CA GLY A 490 13.37 -36.66 7.02
C GLY A 490 14.79 -36.69 6.42
N ASN A 491 15.82 -36.61 7.26
CA ASN A 491 17.22 -36.84 6.85
C ASN A 491 17.44 -38.20 6.16
N ALA A 492 16.86 -39.28 6.69
CA ALA A 492 16.97 -40.62 6.11
C ALA A 492 16.10 -40.78 4.85
N LEU A 493 14.91 -40.17 4.84
CA LEU A 493 14.00 -40.15 3.69
C LEU A 493 14.65 -39.49 2.46
N VAL A 494 15.20 -38.28 2.63
CA VAL A 494 15.92 -37.56 1.55
C VAL A 494 17.12 -38.37 1.06
N LYS A 495 17.94 -38.93 1.96
CA LYS A 495 19.10 -39.77 1.58
C LYS A 495 18.69 -41.00 0.77
N ALA A 496 17.58 -41.66 1.12
CA ALA A 496 17.10 -42.85 0.40
C ALA A 496 16.52 -42.50 -0.98
N VAL A 497 15.80 -41.39 -1.10
CA VAL A 497 15.27 -40.91 -2.40
C VAL A 497 16.39 -40.44 -3.32
N ALA A 498 17.33 -39.63 -2.82
CA ALA A 498 18.48 -39.16 -3.59
C ALA A 498 19.47 -40.27 -3.97
N ALA A 499 19.40 -41.46 -3.36
CA ALA A 499 20.17 -42.63 -3.78
C ALA A 499 19.61 -43.32 -5.04
N VAL A 500 18.34 -43.06 -5.42
CA VAL A 500 17.67 -43.72 -6.56
C VAL A 500 17.09 -42.75 -7.61
N ASN A 501 16.93 -41.46 -7.28
CA ASN A 501 16.45 -40.45 -8.23
C ASN A 501 17.44 -39.27 -8.33
N ASN A 502 17.91 -38.98 -9.55
CA ASN A 502 18.94 -37.96 -9.82
C ASN A 502 18.40 -36.52 -9.96
N LYS A 503 17.10 -36.31 -9.79
CA LYS A 503 16.44 -35.00 -9.71
C LYS A 503 15.55 -34.94 -8.47
N THR A 504 16.17 -35.11 -7.31
CA THR A 504 15.52 -34.94 -6.01
C THR A 504 15.40 -33.44 -5.69
N ILE A 505 14.17 -33.00 -5.43
CA ILE A 505 13.79 -31.67 -4.97
C ILE A 505 13.35 -31.83 -3.52
N VAL A 506 13.96 -31.11 -2.57
CA VAL A 506 13.55 -31.14 -1.17
C VAL A 506 12.71 -29.91 -0.85
N VAL A 507 11.50 -30.10 -0.36
CA VAL A 507 10.62 -29.04 0.16
C VAL A 507 10.64 -29.13 1.69
N VAL A 508 10.85 -27.99 2.37
CA VAL A 508 10.98 -27.95 3.82
C VAL A 508 10.02 -26.95 4.44
N HIS A 509 9.02 -27.44 5.19
CA HIS A 509 8.17 -26.61 6.06
C HIS A 509 8.75 -26.61 7.47
N SER A 510 9.00 -25.45 8.07
CA SER A 510 9.54 -25.40 9.44
C SER A 510 9.38 -24.06 10.14
N VAL A 511 9.21 -24.17 11.46
CA VAL A 511 9.23 -23.07 12.44
C VAL A 511 10.55 -22.27 12.48
N GLY A 512 11.67 -22.85 12.06
CA GLY A 512 13.00 -22.27 12.23
C GLY A 512 14.08 -23.11 11.54
N PRO A 513 15.36 -22.72 11.64
CA PRO A 513 16.43 -23.37 10.87
C PRO A 513 16.57 -24.86 11.19
N VAL A 514 17.06 -25.63 10.22
CA VAL A 514 17.28 -27.09 10.28
C VAL A 514 18.64 -27.42 9.65
N ILE A 515 19.39 -28.34 10.24
CA ILE A 515 20.70 -28.77 9.76
C ILE A 515 20.54 -29.73 8.57
N MET A 516 21.19 -29.42 7.45
CA MET A 516 21.03 -30.17 6.19
C MET A 516 22.29 -30.92 5.72
N GLU A 517 23.41 -30.81 6.45
CA GLU A 517 24.73 -31.31 6.02
C GLU A 517 24.76 -32.82 5.69
N GLN A 518 23.80 -33.60 6.20
CA GLN A 518 23.68 -35.02 5.88
C GLN A 518 23.33 -35.32 4.41
N TRP A 519 22.81 -34.34 3.65
CA TRP A 519 22.32 -34.55 2.28
C TRP A 519 22.39 -33.32 1.35
N ILE A 520 22.61 -32.10 1.86
CA ILE A 520 22.56 -30.86 1.05
C ILE A 520 23.54 -30.85 -0.14
N ASP A 521 24.74 -31.42 0.03
CA ASP A 521 25.78 -31.50 -1.01
C ASP A 521 25.67 -32.75 -1.89
N ASN A 522 24.65 -33.59 -1.70
CA ASN A 522 24.39 -34.71 -2.59
C ASN A 522 24.09 -34.18 -4.01
N PRO A 523 24.79 -34.64 -5.07
CA PRO A 523 24.59 -34.14 -6.43
C PRO A 523 23.19 -34.43 -6.99
N ASN A 524 22.51 -35.45 -6.47
CA ASN A 524 21.14 -35.81 -6.87
C ASN A 524 20.07 -34.95 -6.18
N VAL A 525 20.40 -34.25 -5.09
CA VAL A 525 19.54 -33.20 -4.49
C VAL A 525 19.77 -31.92 -5.29
N VAL A 526 19.03 -31.76 -6.37
CA VAL A 526 19.26 -30.68 -7.35
C VAL A 526 18.62 -29.35 -6.96
N ALA A 527 17.57 -29.36 -6.13
CA ALA A 527 17.02 -28.13 -5.56
C ALA A 527 16.50 -28.31 -4.13
N VAL A 528 16.47 -27.21 -3.37
CA VAL A 528 15.94 -27.14 -2.01
C VAL A 528 15.10 -25.89 -1.88
N VAL A 529 13.83 -26.08 -1.50
CA VAL A 529 12.79 -25.06 -1.41
C VAL A 529 12.37 -24.96 0.06
N TRP A 530 12.75 -23.88 0.72
CA TRP A 530 12.37 -23.61 2.10
C TRP A 530 11.01 -22.91 2.10
N ALA A 531 9.98 -23.65 2.47
CA ALA A 531 8.57 -23.26 2.39
C ALA A 531 7.99 -22.76 3.72
N GLY A 532 8.75 -22.81 4.81
CA GLY A 532 8.44 -22.11 6.07
C GLY A 532 7.12 -22.54 6.70
N LEU A 533 6.23 -21.58 6.99
CA LEU A 533 4.90 -21.81 7.59
C LEU A 533 3.83 -20.96 6.86
N PRO A 534 3.33 -21.44 5.72
CA PRO A 534 2.59 -20.63 4.75
C PRO A 534 1.09 -20.42 5.05
N GLY A 535 0.52 -21.05 6.09
CA GLY A 535 -0.93 -20.99 6.35
C GLY A 535 -1.77 -21.79 5.33
N GLN A 536 -3.05 -21.45 5.20
CA GLN A 536 -4.04 -22.30 4.48
C GLN A 536 -3.77 -22.55 2.99
N GLU A 537 -2.97 -21.69 2.35
CA GLU A 537 -2.65 -21.74 0.90
C GLU A 537 -1.34 -22.48 0.58
N SER A 538 -0.75 -23.20 1.55
CA SER A 538 0.54 -23.92 1.44
C SER A 538 0.88 -24.48 0.04
N GLY A 539 0.14 -25.49 -0.41
CA GLY A 539 0.37 -26.15 -1.69
C GLY A 539 0.19 -25.25 -2.91
N ASN A 540 -0.69 -24.24 -2.83
CA ASN A 540 -0.89 -23.28 -3.92
C ASN A 540 0.30 -22.33 -4.05
N GLY A 541 0.79 -21.77 -2.94
CA GLY A 541 2.00 -20.94 -2.94
C GLY A 541 3.25 -21.71 -3.37
N LEU A 542 3.35 -22.98 -2.94
CA LEU A 542 4.42 -23.89 -3.35
C LEU A 542 4.38 -24.19 -4.86
N VAL A 543 3.20 -24.49 -5.43
CA VAL A 543 3.05 -24.76 -6.87
C VAL A 543 3.32 -23.53 -7.73
N ASP A 544 2.93 -22.33 -7.27
CA ASP A 544 3.24 -21.07 -7.96
C ASP A 544 4.76 -20.89 -8.15
N ILE A 545 5.57 -21.32 -7.17
CA ILE A 545 7.03 -21.33 -7.27
C ILE A 545 7.54 -22.53 -8.09
N LEU A 546 7.12 -23.76 -7.77
CA LEU A 546 7.65 -24.98 -8.41
C LEU A 546 7.43 -25.00 -9.92
N TYR A 547 6.35 -24.41 -10.43
CA TYR A 547 6.05 -24.31 -11.87
C TYR A 547 6.36 -22.94 -12.48
N GLY A 548 6.96 -22.01 -11.72
CA GLY A 548 7.41 -20.72 -12.24
C GLY A 548 6.30 -19.74 -12.64
N ALA A 549 5.13 -19.82 -11.99
CA ALA A 549 4.11 -18.77 -12.09
C ALA A 549 4.56 -17.47 -11.37
N ALA A 550 5.54 -17.57 -10.48
CA ALA A 550 6.41 -16.48 -10.06
C ALA A 550 7.85 -17.00 -9.85
N SER A 551 8.85 -16.11 -9.90
CA SER A 551 10.15 -16.40 -9.29
C SER A 551 10.00 -16.44 -7.77
N PRO A 552 10.70 -17.36 -7.06
CA PRO A 552 10.92 -17.18 -5.63
C PRO A 552 11.65 -15.86 -5.39
N SER A 553 11.27 -15.19 -4.31
CA SER A 553 11.75 -13.85 -3.94
C SER A 553 11.87 -13.65 -2.43
N GLY A 554 11.62 -14.70 -1.64
CA GLY A 554 11.84 -14.67 -0.20
C GLY A 554 13.32 -14.76 0.15
N LYS A 555 13.68 -14.25 1.32
CA LYS A 555 15.03 -14.34 1.90
C LYS A 555 14.95 -14.81 3.34
N LEU A 556 15.92 -15.58 3.82
CA LEU A 556 15.90 -16.13 5.18
C LEU A 556 15.89 -15.02 6.25
N PRO A 557 14.94 -15.03 7.21
CA PRO A 557 14.91 -14.12 8.35
C PRO A 557 15.73 -14.63 9.56
N TYR A 558 16.57 -15.64 9.34
CA TYR A 558 17.54 -16.24 10.28
C TYR A 558 18.68 -16.89 9.50
N THR A 559 19.75 -17.30 10.19
CA THR A 559 20.84 -18.09 9.61
C THR A 559 20.53 -19.59 9.67
N ILE A 560 20.91 -20.36 8.63
CA ILE A 560 20.98 -21.82 8.66
C ILE A 560 22.45 -22.25 8.80
N ALA A 561 22.80 -22.78 9.97
CA ALA A 561 24.12 -23.27 10.31
C ALA A 561 24.50 -24.59 9.62
N LYS A 562 25.79 -24.97 9.74
CA LYS A 562 26.27 -26.31 9.39
C LYS A 562 26.16 -27.29 10.57
N GLN A 563 26.23 -26.78 11.80
CA GLN A 563 26.02 -27.55 13.03
C GLN A 563 25.33 -26.69 14.11
N GLU A 564 24.59 -27.33 15.02
CA GLU A 564 23.85 -26.62 16.08
C GLU A 564 24.74 -25.80 17.03
N SER A 565 26.00 -26.20 17.23
CA SER A 565 26.96 -25.45 18.05
C SER A 565 27.40 -24.10 17.47
N ASP A 566 27.17 -23.84 16.18
CA ASP A 566 27.63 -22.59 15.54
C ASP A 566 26.86 -21.36 16.06
N TYR A 567 25.58 -21.51 16.40
CA TYR A 567 24.75 -20.43 16.95
C TYR A 567 25.24 -19.92 18.31
N GLY A 568 26.01 -20.73 19.05
CA GLY A 568 26.58 -20.35 20.35
C GLY A 568 25.58 -20.22 21.51
N THR A 569 24.30 -20.53 21.29
CA THR A 569 23.23 -20.46 22.31
C THR A 569 22.51 -21.81 22.43
N THR A 570 22.02 -22.16 23.61
CA THR A 570 21.24 -23.38 23.88
C THR A 570 20.17 -23.11 24.93
N ILE A 571 19.03 -23.80 24.86
CA ILE A 571 17.95 -23.70 25.86
C ILE A 571 18.50 -24.03 27.26
N THR A 572 18.22 -23.16 28.23
CA THR A 572 18.78 -23.21 29.59
C THR A 572 17.80 -23.87 30.56
N LYS A 573 18.30 -24.76 31.43
CA LYS A 573 17.47 -25.51 32.42
C LYS A 573 17.13 -24.74 33.70
N GLY A 574 17.41 -23.44 33.74
CA GLY A 574 17.26 -22.54 34.88
C GLY A 574 17.38 -21.10 34.40
N ASP A 575 17.81 -20.18 35.28
CA ASP A 575 18.07 -18.79 34.88
C ASP A 575 19.11 -18.70 33.75
N ASP A 576 18.79 -17.96 32.70
CA ASP A 576 19.67 -17.65 31.59
C ASP A 576 20.43 -16.35 31.86
N LYS A 577 21.76 -16.46 31.90
CA LYS A 577 22.69 -15.37 32.21
C LYS A 577 23.70 -15.13 31.07
N ASN A 578 23.49 -15.77 29.91
CA ASN A 578 24.39 -15.74 28.77
C ASN A 578 23.83 -14.82 27.67
N TRP A 579 24.09 -13.51 27.77
CA TRP A 579 23.50 -12.49 26.90
C TRP A 579 24.58 -11.57 26.31
N ASP A 580 24.62 -11.46 24.99
CA ASP A 580 25.48 -10.53 24.26
C ASP A 580 24.74 -9.91 23.04
N LEU A 581 25.46 -9.12 22.24
CA LEU A 581 24.95 -8.52 21.00
C LEU A 581 25.07 -9.45 19.78
N PHE A 582 25.54 -10.70 19.95
CA PHE A 582 26.04 -11.55 18.88
C PHE A 582 25.15 -12.80 18.72
N ILE A 583 23.87 -12.60 18.44
CA ILE A 583 22.91 -13.65 18.03
C ILE A 583 22.80 -13.77 16.50
N ASP A 584 22.41 -14.94 16.00
CA ASP A 584 22.24 -15.23 14.56
C ASP A 584 23.44 -14.75 13.72
N TYR A 585 23.27 -14.11 12.56
CA TYR A 585 24.37 -13.71 11.68
C TYR A 585 25.41 -12.79 12.37
N ARG A 586 25.03 -12.06 13.42
CA ARG A 586 25.97 -11.28 14.25
C ARG A 586 26.97 -12.20 14.94
N ARG A 587 26.54 -13.40 15.37
CA ARG A 587 27.41 -14.48 15.86
C ARG A 587 28.37 -14.95 14.77
N PHE A 588 27.82 -15.32 13.61
CA PHE A 588 28.58 -15.92 12.51
C PHE A 588 29.61 -14.95 11.94
N ASP A 589 29.28 -13.66 11.85
CA ASP A 589 30.19 -12.59 11.45
C ASP A 589 31.27 -12.36 12.51
N GLN A 590 30.90 -12.21 13.79
CA GLN A 590 31.86 -11.95 14.88
C GLN A 590 32.82 -13.12 15.12
N ALA A 591 32.37 -14.36 14.94
CA ALA A 591 33.16 -15.57 15.10
C ALA A 591 33.87 -16.03 13.82
N ASN A 592 33.66 -15.33 12.69
CA ASN A 592 34.10 -15.74 11.34
C ASN A 592 33.70 -17.19 11.00
N ILE A 593 32.49 -17.60 11.37
CA ILE A 593 31.90 -18.88 10.99
C ILE A 593 31.24 -18.71 9.61
N GLU A 594 31.37 -19.72 8.76
CA GLU A 594 30.67 -19.83 7.48
C GLU A 594 29.39 -20.65 7.68
N PRO A 595 28.18 -20.05 7.58
CA PRO A 595 26.92 -20.80 7.65
C PRO A 595 26.73 -21.68 6.41
N ARG A 596 25.68 -22.50 6.40
CA ARG A 596 25.23 -23.19 5.17
C ARG A 596 24.44 -22.22 4.29
N PHE A 597 23.55 -21.44 4.87
CA PHE A 597 22.87 -20.29 4.24
C PHE A 597 22.75 -19.17 5.27
N GLU A 598 23.23 -17.97 4.95
CA GLU A 598 23.23 -16.83 5.86
C GLU A 598 21.85 -16.13 5.99
N PHE A 599 21.69 -15.35 7.06
CA PHE A 599 20.60 -14.38 7.16
C PHE A 599 20.53 -13.48 5.91
N GLY A 600 19.32 -13.29 5.39
CA GLY A 600 19.07 -12.53 4.17
C GLY A 600 19.39 -13.28 2.87
N PHE A 601 19.81 -14.55 2.90
CA PHE A 601 20.03 -15.36 1.70
C PHE A 601 18.73 -15.83 1.04
N GLY A 602 18.73 -15.92 -0.29
CA GLY A 602 17.67 -16.53 -1.08
C GLY A 602 17.88 -16.35 -2.57
N LEU A 603 17.78 -17.45 -3.33
CA LEU A 603 17.94 -17.49 -4.78
C LEU A 603 16.64 -17.09 -5.51
N SER A 604 16.79 -16.70 -6.77
CA SER A 604 15.72 -16.37 -7.72
C SER A 604 15.87 -17.24 -8.98
N TYR A 605 14.87 -17.25 -9.86
CA TYR A 605 15.01 -17.77 -11.24
C TYR A 605 15.68 -16.78 -12.20
N THR A 606 15.94 -15.55 -11.76
CA THR A 606 16.74 -14.55 -12.48
C THR A 606 17.95 -14.08 -11.66
N ASN A 607 18.81 -13.25 -12.26
CA ASN A 607 19.97 -12.65 -11.61
C ASN A 607 19.78 -11.14 -11.43
N PHE A 608 20.39 -10.58 -10.39
CA PHE A 608 20.35 -9.14 -10.11
C PHE A 608 21.74 -8.55 -9.95
N THR A 609 22.01 -7.47 -10.69
CA THR A 609 23.22 -6.64 -10.57
C THR A 609 22.91 -5.36 -9.80
N TYR A 610 23.89 -4.90 -9.03
CA TYR A 610 23.79 -3.76 -8.13
C TYR A 610 24.84 -2.72 -8.55
N SER A 611 24.46 -1.45 -8.70
CA SER A 611 25.36 -0.36 -9.06
C SER A 611 25.04 0.96 -8.33
N ASP A 612 25.85 1.99 -8.59
CA ASP A 612 25.53 3.39 -8.29
C ASP A 612 25.13 3.67 -6.83
N LEU A 613 25.91 3.14 -5.89
CA LEU A 613 25.75 3.41 -4.46
C LEU A 613 25.95 4.91 -4.17
N THR A 614 24.90 5.59 -3.71
CA THR A 614 25.00 6.96 -3.20
C THR A 614 24.71 7.03 -1.71
N VAL A 615 25.32 7.99 -1.03
CA VAL A 615 25.12 8.28 0.39
C VAL A 615 24.92 9.78 0.55
N ALA A 616 23.82 10.18 1.19
CA ALA A 616 23.47 11.58 1.43
C ALA A 616 23.10 11.81 2.91
N GLY A 617 23.49 12.97 3.45
CA GLY A 617 23.26 13.37 4.84
C GLY A 617 24.48 13.16 5.75
N GLU A 618 24.65 14.06 6.72
CA GLU A 618 25.79 14.10 7.65
C GLU A 618 25.26 13.96 9.10
N PRO A 619 25.17 12.73 9.65
CA PRO A 619 24.60 12.52 10.97
C PRO A 619 25.52 13.08 12.06
N THR A 620 25.01 14.01 12.88
CA THR A 620 25.78 14.61 13.98
C THR A 620 25.98 13.61 15.12
N ALA A 621 27.23 13.46 15.58
CA ALA A 621 27.59 12.60 16.70
C ALA A 621 26.98 13.08 18.04
N GLY A 622 27.04 12.22 19.05
CA GLY A 622 26.56 12.50 20.41
C GLY A 622 25.20 11.86 20.72
N PRO A 623 24.67 12.08 21.94
CA PRO A 623 23.45 11.45 22.43
C PRO A 623 22.19 11.95 21.72
N ALA A 624 21.09 11.22 21.86
CA ALA A 624 19.76 11.70 21.55
C ALA A 624 19.34 12.84 22.51
N THR A 625 18.67 13.86 21.98
CA THR A 625 18.32 15.10 22.70
C THR A 625 16.87 15.56 22.51
N GLY A 626 16.09 14.90 21.65
CA GLY A 626 14.70 15.23 21.40
C GLY A 626 13.80 14.99 22.61
N ALA A 627 12.63 15.64 22.62
CA ALA A 627 11.62 15.38 23.64
C ALA A 627 11.18 13.91 23.62
N LYS A 628 10.97 13.31 24.80
CA LYS A 628 10.44 11.95 24.91
C LYS A 628 9.01 11.88 24.36
N GLY A 629 8.76 10.94 23.46
CA GLY A 629 7.45 10.61 22.92
C GLY A 629 7.32 9.10 22.64
N PRO A 630 6.28 8.68 21.90
CA PRO A 630 6.11 7.27 21.54
C PRO A 630 7.30 6.72 20.74
N GLY A 631 7.96 5.70 21.30
CA GLY A 631 9.18 5.06 20.81
C GLY A 631 10.48 5.57 21.46
N GLY A 632 10.45 6.66 22.25
CA GLY A 632 11.63 7.26 22.87
C GLY A 632 11.80 8.76 22.57
N PRO A 633 13.01 9.34 22.76
CA PRO A 633 13.35 10.67 22.24
C PRO A 633 13.02 10.82 20.76
N ALA A 634 12.29 11.89 20.39
CA ALA A 634 11.73 12.05 19.05
C ALA A 634 12.79 12.03 17.92
N ASP A 635 13.98 12.58 18.19
CA ASP A 635 15.10 12.65 17.24
C ASP A 635 15.63 11.27 16.83
N LEU A 636 15.37 10.22 17.61
CA LEU A 636 15.74 8.84 17.26
C LEU A 636 15.11 8.35 15.94
N PHE A 637 13.93 8.87 15.59
CA PHE A 637 13.17 8.45 14.41
C PHE A 637 13.29 9.43 13.24
N GLU A 638 14.02 10.53 13.40
CA GLU A 638 14.34 11.46 12.32
C GLU A 638 15.33 10.81 11.34
N THR A 639 15.08 10.95 10.04
CA THR A 639 16.01 10.49 8.99
C THR A 639 17.20 11.43 8.92
N VAL A 640 18.39 10.93 9.26
CA VAL A 640 19.65 11.71 9.30
C VAL A 640 20.60 11.39 8.15
N ALA A 641 20.39 10.26 7.48
CA ALA A 641 21.08 9.88 6.25
C ALA A 641 20.12 9.10 5.33
N THR A 642 20.42 9.07 4.04
CA THR A 642 19.77 8.21 3.05
C THR A 642 20.84 7.58 2.16
N VAL A 643 20.70 6.29 1.90
CA VAL A 643 21.56 5.53 0.98
C VAL A 643 20.70 5.03 -0.17
N THR A 644 21.20 5.10 -1.40
CA THR A 644 20.55 4.52 -2.58
C THR A 644 21.50 3.58 -3.31
N ALA A 645 20.95 2.61 -4.03
CA ALA A 645 21.69 1.81 -5.02
C ALA A 645 20.74 1.39 -6.14
N ASP A 646 21.23 1.34 -7.37
CA ASP A 646 20.44 0.89 -8.51
C ASP A 646 20.54 -0.63 -8.69
N ILE A 647 19.39 -1.26 -8.93
CA ILE A 647 19.21 -2.70 -8.95
C ILE A 647 18.63 -3.06 -10.31
N SER A 648 19.33 -3.91 -11.07
CA SER A 648 18.91 -4.31 -12.42
C SER A 648 18.74 -5.82 -12.51
N ASN A 649 17.61 -6.26 -13.04
CA ASN A 649 17.37 -7.66 -13.39
C ASN A 649 18.18 -8.00 -14.66
N SER A 650 19.26 -8.75 -14.49
CA SER A 650 20.22 -9.08 -15.55
C SER A 650 20.06 -10.49 -16.13
N GLY A 651 19.01 -11.22 -15.70
CA GLY A 651 18.63 -12.51 -16.28
C GLY A 651 17.44 -12.42 -17.25
N GLY A 652 16.92 -13.59 -17.62
CA GLY A 652 15.96 -13.74 -18.71
C GLY A 652 14.48 -13.85 -18.31
N VAL A 653 14.14 -13.69 -17.03
CA VAL A 653 12.76 -13.79 -16.53
C VAL A 653 12.45 -12.67 -15.52
N GLU A 654 11.16 -12.38 -15.37
CA GLU A 654 10.63 -11.52 -14.29
C GLU A 654 11.04 -12.07 -12.91
N GLY A 655 11.38 -11.19 -11.98
CA GLY A 655 11.61 -11.56 -10.59
C GLY A 655 11.53 -10.38 -9.64
N ALA A 656 11.49 -10.66 -8.34
CA ALA A 656 11.62 -9.65 -7.30
C ALA A 656 12.88 -9.91 -6.46
N GLU A 657 13.69 -8.87 -6.29
CA GLU A 657 14.88 -8.90 -5.44
C GLU A 657 14.60 -8.19 -4.11
N VAL A 658 15.36 -8.56 -3.08
CA VAL A 658 15.36 -7.90 -1.77
C VAL A 658 16.76 -7.30 -1.52
N PRO A 659 17.03 -6.06 -1.98
CA PRO A 659 18.24 -5.32 -1.65
C PRO A 659 18.27 -5.00 -0.16
N GLN A 660 19.39 -5.33 0.49
CA GLN A 660 19.61 -5.21 1.93
C GLN A 660 20.77 -4.26 2.21
N LEU A 661 20.61 -3.42 3.23
CA LEU A 661 21.64 -2.51 3.73
C LEU A 661 22.03 -2.89 5.16
N TYR A 662 23.34 -3.09 5.35
CA TYR A 662 23.96 -3.32 6.64
C TYR A 662 24.93 -2.17 6.96
N LEU A 663 25.01 -1.80 8.24
CA LEU A 663 26.02 -0.87 8.76
C LEU A 663 27.05 -1.60 9.63
N GLY A 664 28.32 -1.35 9.36
CA GLY A 664 29.42 -1.58 10.30
C GLY A 664 29.69 -0.30 11.09
N TYR A 665 29.61 -0.37 12.40
CA TYR A 665 29.77 0.78 13.29
C TYR A 665 31.27 1.08 13.54
N PRO A 666 31.64 2.31 13.98
CA PRO A 666 32.99 2.61 14.44
C PRO A 666 33.46 1.63 15.53
N ALA A 667 34.69 1.13 15.42
CA ALA A 667 35.24 0.08 16.28
C ALA A 667 35.22 0.42 17.78
N SER A 668 35.26 1.72 18.13
CA SER A 668 35.11 2.24 19.50
C SER A 668 33.78 1.88 20.17
N THR A 669 32.78 1.42 19.41
CA THR A 669 31.47 1.00 19.94
C THR A 669 31.40 -0.46 20.35
N ASN A 670 32.38 -1.31 20.01
CA ASN A 670 32.34 -2.77 20.22
C ASN A 670 31.04 -3.44 19.72
N SER A 671 30.46 -2.92 18.62
CA SER A 671 29.21 -3.41 18.03
C SER A 671 29.45 -4.56 17.04
N PRO A 672 28.43 -5.35 16.66
CA PRO A 672 28.54 -6.38 15.62
C PRO A 672 29.12 -5.86 14.28
N PRO A 673 29.90 -6.68 13.53
CA PRO A 673 30.60 -6.25 12.32
C PRO A 673 29.68 -5.69 11.22
N LYS A 674 28.46 -6.21 11.15
CA LYS A 674 27.36 -5.74 10.30
C LYS A 674 26.07 -5.80 11.12
N GLN A 675 25.18 -4.83 10.90
CA GLN A 675 23.81 -4.84 11.41
C GLN A 675 22.85 -4.36 10.33
N LEU A 676 21.75 -5.09 10.09
CA LEU A 676 20.71 -4.67 9.15
C LEU A 676 20.12 -3.33 9.60
N ARG A 677 20.04 -2.37 8.67
CA ARG A 677 19.48 -1.03 8.87
C ARG A 677 18.67 -0.51 7.68
N GLY A 678 18.42 -1.35 6.68
CA GLY A 678 17.54 -1.04 5.56
C GLY A 678 17.28 -2.27 4.71
N PHE A 679 16.10 -2.35 4.12
CA PHE A 679 15.79 -3.27 3.04
C PHE A 679 14.73 -2.62 2.14
N ALA A 680 14.61 -3.14 0.92
CA ALA A 680 13.51 -2.87 0.00
C ALA A 680 13.13 -4.20 -0.68
N LYS A 681 11.98 -4.24 -1.36
CA LYS A 681 11.67 -5.29 -2.32
C LYS A 681 11.31 -4.66 -3.65
N LEU A 682 11.97 -5.09 -4.72
CA LEU A 682 11.84 -4.50 -6.05
C LEU A 682 11.45 -5.58 -7.06
N LYS A 683 10.21 -5.53 -7.54
CA LYS A 683 9.75 -6.35 -8.67
C LYS A 683 10.27 -5.74 -9.97
N LEU A 684 11.00 -6.52 -10.77
CA LEU A 684 11.67 -6.08 -12.00
C LEU A 684 11.45 -7.08 -13.14
N GLU A 685 10.98 -6.59 -14.28
CA GLU A 685 10.98 -7.32 -15.55
C GLU A 685 12.41 -7.66 -16.00
N ALA A 686 12.58 -8.64 -16.89
CA ALA A 686 13.88 -8.97 -17.46
C ALA A 686 14.51 -7.75 -18.16
N GLY A 687 15.73 -7.36 -17.75
CA GLY A 687 16.42 -6.17 -18.24
C GLY A 687 15.96 -4.83 -17.62
N ALA A 688 14.98 -4.83 -16.72
CA ALA A 688 14.54 -3.60 -16.03
C ALA A 688 15.42 -3.25 -14.83
N SER A 689 15.43 -1.97 -14.48
CA SER A 689 16.18 -1.39 -13.36
C SER A 689 15.28 -0.57 -12.43
N GLY A 690 15.63 -0.51 -11.13
CA GLY A 690 14.97 0.33 -10.14
C GLY A 690 15.86 0.65 -8.94
N THR A 691 15.68 1.82 -8.35
CA THR A 691 16.52 2.33 -7.26
C THR A 691 16.04 1.87 -5.88
N ALA A 692 16.85 1.07 -5.19
CA ALA A 692 16.63 0.81 -3.78
C ALA A 692 16.97 2.05 -2.95
N THR A 693 16.10 2.42 -1.99
CA THR A 693 16.27 3.62 -1.14
C THR A 693 16.13 3.27 0.34
N PHE A 694 17.20 3.48 1.10
CA PHE A 694 17.28 3.17 2.53
C PHE A 694 17.38 4.46 3.35
N LYS A 695 16.32 4.81 4.09
CA LYS A 695 16.28 6.00 4.96
C LYS A 695 16.75 5.64 6.37
N LEU A 696 17.92 6.12 6.74
CA LEU A 696 18.55 5.83 8.03
C LEU A 696 18.11 6.85 9.09
N ARG A 697 17.44 6.35 10.12
CA ARG A 697 17.03 7.14 11.29
C ARG A 697 18.23 7.37 12.22
N ARG A 698 18.18 8.38 13.09
CA ARG A 698 19.26 8.62 14.09
C ARG A 698 19.54 7.38 14.95
N ARG A 699 18.50 6.62 15.33
CA ARG A 699 18.64 5.33 16.04
C ARG A 699 19.38 4.28 15.23
N ASP A 700 19.19 4.24 13.91
CA ASP A 700 19.80 3.23 13.03
C ASP A 700 21.34 3.36 12.97
N LEU A 701 21.88 4.53 13.34
CA LEU A 701 23.31 4.82 13.53
C LEU A 701 23.73 4.87 15.02
N SER A 702 22.79 4.75 15.96
CA SER A 702 23.08 4.86 17.40
C SER A 702 23.42 3.51 18.03
N PHE A 703 24.22 3.56 19.10
CA PHE A 703 24.39 2.47 20.07
C PHE A 703 23.87 2.95 21.44
N TRP A 704 23.64 2.05 22.40
CA TRP A 704 23.30 2.41 23.77
C TRP A 704 24.57 2.59 24.61
N ASP A 705 24.87 3.83 24.97
CA ASP A 705 25.93 4.14 25.91
C ASP A 705 25.43 3.96 27.35
N GLU A 706 25.95 2.96 28.06
CA GLU A 706 25.60 2.65 29.44
C GLU A 706 26.15 3.71 30.44
N ALA A 707 27.15 4.50 30.07
CA ALA A 707 27.72 5.53 30.94
C ALA A 707 26.81 6.77 31.04
N SER A 708 26.30 7.28 29.91
CA SER A 708 25.29 8.36 29.90
C SER A 708 23.84 7.85 29.98
N ARG A 709 23.63 6.53 29.79
CA ARG A 709 22.33 5.85 29.67
C ARG A 709 21.46 6.46 28.57
N LYS A 710 22.05 6.59 27.38
CA LYS A 710 21.43 7.16 26.18
C LYS A 710 21.87 6.48 24.90
N TRP A 711 20.92 6.40 23.97
CA TRP A 711 21.21 6.23 22.55
C TRP A 711 22.14 7.34 22.05
N THR A 712 23.25 6.95 21.45
CA THR A 712 24.36 7.84 21.07
C THR A 712 24.89 7.47 19.69
N VAL A 713 25.04 8.46 18.80
CA VAL A 713 25.77 8.32 17.54
C VAL A 713 27.26 8.52 17.83
N ALA A 714 28.10 7.57 17.44
CA ALA A 714 29.54 7.63 17.64
C ALA A 714 30.20 8.53 16.58
N THR A 715 31.27 9.23 16.96
CA THR A 715 32.13 9.92 15.98
C THR A 715 32.97 8.90 15.19
N GLY A 716 33.07 9.10 13.88
CA GLY A 716 33.89 8.26 12.99
C GLY A 716 33.19 7.89 11.68
N ASP A 717 33.82 7.01 10.91
CA ASP A 717 33.22 6.42 9.71
C ASP A 717 32.40 5.17 10.08
N TYR A 718 31.15 5.13 9.64
CA TYR A 718 30.31 3.94 9.59
C TYR A 718 30.43 3.33 8.19
N THR A 719 30.79 2.06 8.09
CA THR A 719 30.86 1.35 6.81
C THR A 719 29.46 0.98 6.36
N VAL A 720 29.11 1.35 5.13
CA VAL A 720 27.86 0.95 4.47
C VAL A 720 28.16 -0.28 3.61
N PHE A 721 27.36 -1.34 3.76
CA PHE A 721 27.37 -2.51 2.91
C PHE A 721 25.98 -2.67 2.29
N VAL A 722 25.89 -2.77 0.96
CA VAL A 722 24.63 -3.05 0.25
C VAL A 722 24.80 -4.30 -0.61
N GLY A 723 23.82 -5.20 -0.56
CA GLY A 723 23.88 -6.48 -1.25
C GLY A 723 22.58 -7.26 -1.16
N SER A 724 22.68 -8.53 -1.53
CA SER A 724 21.55 -9.46 -1.73
C SER A 724 21.38 -10.49 -0.61
N SER A 725 22.26 -10.45 0.38
CA SER A 725 22.19 -11.12 1.70
C SER A 725 23.14 -10.44 2.70
N SER A 726 23.25 -10.96 3.93
CA SER A 726 24.26 -10.49 4.90
C SER A 726 25.72 -10.82 4.52
N ARG A 727 25.97 -11.76 3.60
CA ARG A 727 27.32 -12.15 3.12
C ARG A 727 27.59 -11.75 1.67
N ASP A 728 26.58 -11.80 0.80
CA ASP A 728 26.66 -11.43 -0.61
C ASP A 728 26.53 -9.90 -0.79
N VAL A 729 27.55 -9.19 -0.27
CA VAL A 729 27.70 -7.75 -0.38
C VAL A 729 28.22 -7.38 -1.77
N ARG A 730 27.51 -6.51 -2.47
CA ARG A 730 27.81 -6.11 -3.85
C ARG A 730 28.47 -4.74 -3.93
N LEU A 731 28.09 -3.82 -3.03
CA LEU A 731 28.55 -2.44 -3.00
C LEU A 731 28.94 -2.05 -1.57
N THR A 732 29.98 -1.23 -1.45
CA THR A 732 30.41 -0.65 -0.16
C THR A 732 30.59 0.86 -0.26
N GLY A 733 30.31 1.54 0.85
CA GLY A 733 30.41 2.99 0.99
C GLY A 733 30.64 3.36 2.45
N LYS A 734 30.47 4.65 2.79
CA LYS A 734 30.60 5.10 4.18
C LYS A 734 29.72 6.30 4.51
N ILE A 735 29.37 6.41 5.79
CA ILE A 735 28.73 7.59 6.39
C ILE A 735 29.70 8.13 7.44
N THR A 736 30.17 9.36 7.29
CA THR A 736 31.06 10.01 8.28
C THR A 736 30.24 10.80 9.28
N SER A 737 30.37 10.50 10.57
CA SER A 737 29.80 11.31 11.66
C SER A 737 30.91 12.17 12.30
N PRO A 738 30.92 13.50 12.10
CA PRO A 738 31.97 14.37 12.60
C PRO A 738 31.86 14.62 14.12
N PRO A 739 32.97 14.97 14.80
CA PRO A 739 32.95 15.38 16.21
C PRO A 739 32.18 16.70 16.40
N VAL A 740 31.64 16.90 17.60
CA VAL A 740 30.75 18.03 17.93
C VAL A 740 31.51 19.38 18.04
N GLU A 741 32.84 19.36 18.16
CA GLU A 741 33.68 20.56 18.18
C GLU A 741 33.90 21.15 16.77
N GLY A 742 33.03 22.07 16.34
CA GLY A 742 33.25 22.75 15.04
C GLY A 742 32.27 23.84 14.60
N ILE A 743 31.04 23.90 15.14
CA ILE A 743 29.98 24.82 14.65
C ILE A 743 30.17 26.28 15.17
N SER A 744 31.42 26.73 15.22
CA SER A 744 31.83 28.13 15.46
C SER A 744 32.26 28.85 14.17
N LYS A 745 32.51 28.13 13.07
CA LYS A 745 32.94 28.73 11.78
C LYS A 745 31.84 28.97 10.75
N LEU A 746 30.62 28.47 10.96
CA LEU A 746 29.47 28.66 10.04
C LEU A 746 28.38 29.62 10.57
N LYS A 747 28.53 30.18 11.77
CA LYS A 747 27.64 31.23 12.32
C LYS A 747 28.20 32.66 12.19
N ALA A 748 29.32 32.83 11.49
CA ALA A 748 30.03 34.11 11.36
C ALA A 748 29.67 34.95 10.11
N SER A 749 28.70 34.50 9.30
CA SER A 749 28.36 35.10 7.99
C SER A 749 26.89 35.49 7.82
N GLN A 750 26.07 35.41 8.87
CA GLN A 750 24.60 35.54 8.74
C GLN A 750 23.92 36.40 9.82
N HIS A 751 24.67 37.25 10.52
CA HIS A 751 24.15 38.25 11.47
C HIS A 751 24.70 39.66 11.17
N ALA A 752 24.22 40.22 10.06
CA ALA A 752 24.16 41.65 9.79
C ALA A 752 22.95 41.89 8.87
N TYR A 753 22.30 43.06 9.00
CA TYR A 753 21.04 43.46 8.34
C TYR A 753 19.74 42.88 8.92
N GLU A 754 19.39 43.30 10.14
CA GLU A 754 18.11 43.99 10.35
C GLU A 754 18.18 44.89 11.61
N ALA A 755 17.19 45.79 11.76
CA ALA A 755 17.02 46.72 12.88
C ALA A 755 18.23 47.61 13.28
N VAL A 756 18.31 48.82 12.71
CA VAL A 756 17.82 50.06 13.36
C VAL A 756 17.45 51.05 12.26
N LEU A 757 16.21 51.54 12.31
CA LEU A 757 15.74 52.66 11.51
C LEU A 757 15.20 53.68 12.52
N LEU A 758 15.81 54.87 12.62
CA LEU A 758 15.24 56.15 13.10
C LEU A 758 16.33 57.25 13.17
N TYR A 759 16.00 58.42 12.61
CA TYR A 759 16.59 59.76 12.81
C TYR A 759 18.04 60.10 12.34
N THR A 760 18.04 60.89 11.26
CA THR A 760 18.75 62.19 11.05
C THR A 760 20.18 62.31 10.50
N ILE A 761 20.22 63.09 9.40
CA ILE A 761 21.23 64.09 8.99
C ILE A 761 22.51 63.58 8.29
N SER A 762 22.73 64.18 7.12
CA SER A 762 23.92 64.13 6.26
C SER A 762 24.50 65.56 6.16
N PRO A 763 25.65 65.82 5.51
CA PRO A 763 26.72 64.92 5.04
C PRO A 763 28.13 65.41 5.46
N LEU A 764 29.22 64.73 5.06
CA LEU A 764 30.39 65.37 4.39
C LEU A 764 31.46 64.36 3.88
N THR A 765 32.03 64.67 2.70
CA THR A 765 33.44 64.55 2.21
C THR A 765 34.49 63.69 2.97
N MET A 766 35.54 63.10 2.34
CA MET A 766 36.17 63.35 1.02
C MET A 766 37.12 62.21 0.54
N LEU A 767 37.51 62.26 -0.76
CA LEU A 767 38.79 61.82 -1.39
C LEU A 767 39.54 60.55 -0.84
N SER A 768 39.63 59.45 -1.61
CA SER A 768 40.77 59.11 -2.53
C SER A 768 41.97 58.40 -1.85
N GLN A 769 42.92 57.70 -2.50
CA GLN A 769 43.32 57.67 -3.92
C GLN A 769 43.98 56.31 -4.32
N MET A 770 44.34 56.18 -5.61
CA MET A 770 45.11 55.16 -6.36
C MET A 770 46.12 54.27 -5.56
N PHE A 771 46.44 53.02 -5.94
CA PHE A 771 47.13 52.64 -7.19
C PHE A 771 47.02 51.15 -7.62
N LYS A 772 47.13 50.93 -8.93
CA LYS A 772 47.57 49.70 -9.66
C LYS A 772 49.03 49.96 -10.15
N PRO A 773 49.86 49.03 -10.77
CA PRO A 773 49.42 47.96 -11.69
C PRO A 773 50.31 46.69 -11.93
N SER A 774 49.73 45.71 -12.64
CA SER A 774 50.37 44.80 -13.64
C SER A 774 51.45 43.79 -13.16
N THR A 775 51.91 42.78 -13.91
CA THR A 775 51.86 42.39 -15.36
C THR A 775 51.62 40.87 -15.52
N MET A 776 50.83 40.37 -16.49
CA MET A 776 51.22 39.78 -17.81
C MET A 776 52.27 38.64 -17.76
N ARG A 777 52.25 37.59 -18.61
CA ARG A 777 51.59 37.30 -19.93
C ARG A 777 51.37 35.76 -20.03
N SER A 778 50.78 35.07 -21.03
CA SER A 778 50.33 35.27 -22.43
C SER A 778 49.03 34.43 -22.67
N ALA A 779 48.25 34.42 -23.77
CA ALA A 779 48.41 34.71 -25.23
C ALA A 779 49.00 33.53 -26.05
N SER A 780 48.58 33.20 -27.28
CA SER A 780 47.56 33.73 -28.23
C SER A 780 47.21 32.61 -29.26
N VAL A 781 46.27 32.62 -30.23
CA VAL A 781 45.30 33.57 -30.85
C VAL A 781 44.26 32.68 -31.63
N LEU A 782 43.08 33.04 -32.16
CA LEU A 782 42.38 34.29 -32.51
C LEU A 782 40.97 34.32 -31.84
N GLY A 783 39.74 34.60 -32.37
CA GLY A 783 39.13 35.05 -33.64
C GLY A 783 37.91 34.19 -34.04
N ARG A 784 36.91 34.60 -34.82
CA ARG A 784 36.44 35.90 -35.41
C ARG A 784 34.98 35.71 -35.93
N VAL A 785 34.06 36.68 -36.04
CA VAL A 785 33.86 38.02 -35.43
C VAL A 785 32.45 38.57 -35.81
N THR A 786 32.13 39.84 -35.48
CA THR A 786 31.03 40.72 -35.99
C THR A 786 29.79 40.91 -35.09
N LYS A 787 29.05 42.02 -35.30
CA LYS A 787 27.85 42.57 -34.60
C LYS A 787 27.01 43.37 -35.65
N ASN A 788 25.87 44.05 -35.41
CA ASN A 788 25.32 44.69 -34.21
C ASN A 788 23.79 44.99 -34.35
N ARG A 789 23.21 45.55 -33.27
CA ARG A 789 21.89 46.20 -33.15
C ARG A 789 21.61 47.33 -34.17
N LEU A 790 20.35 47.81 -34.20
CA LEU A 790 20.03 49.25 -34.17
C LEU A 790 18.66 49.55 -33.51
N GLN A 791 18.32 50.84 -33.31
CA GLN A 791 17.08 51.37 -32.72
C GLN A 791 16.51 52.51 -33.59
N ALA A 792 15.19 52.77 -33.55
CA ALA A 792 14.58 54.11 -33.66
C ALA A 792 13.06 54.08 -33.33
N ARG A 793 12.46 55.26 -33.07
CA ARG A 793 11.00 55.50 -32.92
C ARG A 793 10.49 56.39 -34.07
N HIS A 794 9.19 56.36 -34.36
CA HIS A 794 8.47 57.47 -35.02
C HIS A 794 7.02 57.62 -34.50
N LEU A 795 6.33 58.68 -34.92
CA LEU A 795 5.03 59.16 -34.40
C LEU A 795 3.84 58.81 -35.33
N ALA A 796 2.63 59.03 -34.81
CA ALA A 796 1.37 58.51 -35.38
C ALA A 796 0.73 59.35 -36.51
N THR A 797 -0.20 58.72 -37.23
CA THR A 797 -1.15 59.29 -38.19
C THR A 797 -2.50 58.57 -38.10
N VAL A 798 -3.62 59.27 -38.35
CA VAL A 798 -4.99 58.75 -38.20
C VAL A 798 -5.70 58.64 -39.56
N GLN A 799 -6.35 57.52 -39.84
CA GLN A 799 -7.39 57.36 -40.88
C GLN A 799 -8.43 56.27 -40.47
N PRO A 800 -9.61 56.19 -41.12
CA PRO A 800 -10.86 55.91 -40.40
C PRO A 800 -11.47 54.51 -40.60
N ASN A 801 -12.36 54.15 -39.66
CA ASN A 801 -13.40 53.10 -39.70
C ASN A 801 -13.31 52.06 -40.83
N THR A 802 -12.45 51.06 -40.65
CA THR A 802 -12.71 49.70 -41.15
C THR A 802 -13.71 48.98 -40.24
N GLU A 803 -14.36 47.94 -40.77
CA GLU A 803 -15.35 47.14 -40.04
C GLU A 803 -14.73 46.44 -38.82
N ARG A 804 -15.51 46.27 -37.74
CA ARG A 804 -15.10 45.48 -36.57
C ARG A 804 -14.95 44.01 -36.99
N ALA A 805 -13.72 43.58 -37.21
CA ALA A 805 -13.38 42.16 -37.26
C ALA A 805 -13.78 41.51 -35.93
N ILE A 806 -14.37 40.32 -35.99
CA ILE A 806 -14.64 39.49 -34.81
C ILE A 806 -13.29 39.08 -34.22
N PRO A 807 -13.04 39.24 -32.89
CA PRO A 807 -11.79 38.81 -32.27
C PRO A 807 -11.52 37.34 -32.56
N THR A 808 -10.41 37.06 -33.26
CA THR A 808 -9.97 35.68 -33.50
C THR A 808 -9.36 35.16 -32.20
N PRO A 809 -9.86 34.07 -31.59
CA PRO A 809 -9.39 33.61 -30.29
C PRO A 809 -7.87 33.39 -30.26
N SER A 810 -7.20 33.92 -29.23
CA SER A 810 -5.77 33.76 -29.06
C SER A 810 -5.41 32.27 -28.90
N LEU A 811 -4.58 31.77 -29.82
CA LEU A 811 -4.13 30.38 -29.79
C LEU A 811 -3.20 30.19 -28.58
N ARG A 812 -3.49 29.21 -27.70
CA ARG A 812 -2.54 28.82 -26.65
C ARG A 812 -1.19 28.47 -27.29
N ARG A 813 -0.16 29.24 -26.95
CA ARG A 813 1.21 29.07 -27.44
C ARG A 813 2.13 28.87 -26.27
N ALA A 814 3.09 27.96 -26.42
CA ALA A 814 4.20 27.84 -25.48
C ALA A 814 4.94 29.18 -25.36
N THR A 815 5.24 29.60 -24.14
CA THR A 815 5.97 30.85 -23.84
C THR A 815 7.04 30.59 -22.79
N SER A 816 7.97 31.52 -22.60
CA SER A 816 8.84 31.50 -21.43
C SER A 816 8.02 31.72 -20.16
N ILE A 817 8.36 30.99 -19.09
CA ILE A 817 7.79 31.17 -17.74
C ILE A 817 7.76 32.66 -17.38
N SER A 818 6.57 33.22 -17.20
CA SER A 818 6.45 34.58 -16.69
C SER A 818 6.74 34.61 -15.19
N ASN A 819 7.36 35.70 -14.75
CA ASN A 819 7.55 36.06 -13.35
C ASN A 819 6.99 37.47 -13.06
N GLU A 820 6.23 38.02 -14.00
CA GLU A 820 5.65 39.36 -13.94
C GLU A 820 4.44 39.41 -13.01
N THR A 821 4.03 40.63 -12.63
CA THR A 821 2.75 40.87 -11.96
C THR A 821 1.62 40.29 -12.80
N ALA A 822 0.65 39.67 -12.14
CA ALA A 822 -0.56 39.17 -12.77
C ALA A 822 -1.79 39.54 -11.93
N THR A 823 -2.93 39.67 -12.59
CA THR A 823 -4.22 39.88 -11.93
C THR A 823 -5.20 38.77 -12.30
N PHE A 824 -5.97 38.32 -11.31
CA PHE A 824 -7.14 37.47 -11.49
C PHE A 824 -8.38 38.32 -11.16
N THR A 825 -9.15 38.65 -12.19
CA THR A 825 -10.30 39.55 -12.11
C THR A 825 -11.58 38.77 -12.32
N ILE A 826 -12.50 38.79 -11.35
CA ILE A 826 -13.84 38.24 -11.51
C ILE A 826 -14.75 39.32 -12.10
N LYS A 827 -15.55 38.97 -13.13
CA LYS A 827 -16.49 39.89 -13.79
C LYS A 827 -17.51 40.43 -12.78
N ASN A 828 -17.57 41.75 -12.65
CA ASN A 828 -18.37 42.47 -11.64
C ASN A 828 -18.03 42.12 -10.17
N GLY A 829 -16.86 41.53 -9.91
CA GLY A 829 -16.42 41.04 -8.60
C GLY A 829 -15.03 41.54 -8.21
N PRO A 830 -14.38 40.90 -7.21
CA PRO A 830 -13.05 41.29 -6.74
C PRO A 830 -11.94 41.07 -7.78
N ILE A 831 -10.87 41.85 -7.63
CA ILE A 831 -9.62 41.78 -8.39
C ILE A 831 -8.50 41.36 -7.44
N PHE A 832 -7.89 40.21 -7.69
CA PHE A 832 -6.76 39.70 -6.92
C PHE A 832 -5.46 39.96 -7.69
N THR A 833 -4.49 40.59 -7.03
CA THR A 833 -3.16 40.81 -7.60
C THR A 833 -2.18 39.78 -7.03
N GLY A 834 -1.37 39.20 -7.90
CA GLY A 834 -0.36 38.20 -7.53
C GLY A 834 0.79 38.19 -8.53
N LYS A 835 1.52 37.08 -8.56
CA LYS A 835 2.66 36.89 -9.46
C LYS A 835 2.38 35.74 -10.43
N SER A 836 2.69 35.92 -11.70
CA SER A 836 2.65 34.82 -12.66
C SER A 836 3.75 33.80 -12.38
N PHE A 837 3.45 32.54 -12.66
CA PHE A 837 4.42 31.44 -12.72
C PHE A 837 4.17 30.48 -13.91
N GLY A 838 3.22 30.81 -14.79
CA GLY A 838 2.87 30.00 -15.96
C GLY A 838 3.27 30.67 -17.28
N ALA A 839 2.47 30.42 -18.33
CA ALA A 839 2.61 31.10 -19.60
C ALA A 839 2.42 32.63 -19.48
N LYS A 840 3.13 33.40 -20.33
CA LYS A 840 2.84 34.83 -20.55
C LYS A 840 1.72 34.97 -21.59
N THR A 841 0.49 34.71 -21.15
CA THR A 841 -0.73 34.86 -21.96
C THR A 841 -1.88 35.39 -21.10
N ASN A 842 -2.75 36.20 -21.70
CA ASN A 842 -4.03 36.58 -21.12
C ASN A 842 -5.07 35.49 -21.43
N ILE A 843 -6.03 35.25 -20.54
CA ILE A 843 -7.12 34.28 -20.79
C ILE A 843 -8.39 34.63 -20.01
N SER A 844 -9.56 34.32 -20.57
CA SER A 844 -10.86 34.37 -19.86
C SER A 844 -11.55 33.00 -19.81
N GLY A 845 -12.47 32.83 -18.85
CA GLY A 845 -13.26 31.61 -18.68
C GLY A 845 -14.15 31.62 -17.43
N GLU A 846 -14.88 30.52 -17.18
CA GLU A 846 -15.68 30.30 -15.95
C GLU A 846 -14.71 30.04 -14.78
N ALA A 847 -14.70 30.91 -13.77
CA ALA A 847 -13.96 30.68 -12.52
C ALA A 847 -14.66 29.66 -11.65
N VAL A 848 -13.90 28.63 -11.27
CA VAL A 848 -14.38 27.48 -10.49
C VAL A 848 -13.32 27.11 -9.46
N PHE A 849 -13.72 26.50 -8.34
CA PHE A 849 -12.77 25.99 -7.36
C PHE A 849 -12.80 24.47 -7.26
N THR A 850 -11.66 23.85 -6.93
CA THR A 850 -11.59 22.44 -6.51
C THR A 850 -11.14 22.32 -5.07
N THR A 851 -11.88 21.54 -4.28
CA THR A 851 -11.51 21.21 -2.89
C THR A 851 -10.65 19.96 -2.77
N SER A 852 -10.10 19.45 -3.87
CA SER A 852 -9.12 18.36 -3.80
C SER A 852 -7.81 18.82 -3.16
N LEU A 853 -7.27 17.97 -2.29
CA LEU A 853 -5.97 18.18 -1.63
C LEU A 853 -4.80 17.60 -2.44
N VAL A 854 -5.09 16.79 -3.46
CA VAL A 854 -4.14 16.03 -4.29
C VAL A 854 -4.61 15.95 -5.75
N GLY A 855 -3.82 15.37 -6.65
CA GLY A 855 -4.25 15.08 -8.02
C GLY A 855 -4.50 16.31 -8.89
N TYR A 856 -3.67 17.36 -8.75
CA TYR A 856 -3.73 18.51 -9.65
C TYR A 856 -3.32 18.18 -11.10
N PRO A 857 -2.40 17.24 -11.43
CA PRO A 857 -2.13 16.85 -12.82
C PRO A 857 -3.36 16.22 -13.51
N GLU A 858 -4.05 15.33 -12.81
CA GLU A 858 -5.30 14.71 -13.26
C GLU A 858 -6.41 15.76 -13.39
N SER A 859 -6.58 16.62 -12.38
CA SER A 859 -7.55 17.73 -12.43
C SER A 859 -7.29 18.69 -13.58
N MET A 860 -6.03 19.00 -13.88
CA MET A 860 -5.68 19.90 -14.98
C MET A 860 -5.83 19.25 -16.37
N THR A 861 -5.76 17.92 -16.46
CA THR A 861 -5.92 17.17 -17.72
C THR A 861 -7.33 16.59 -17.93
N ASP A 862 -8.22 16.65 -16.95
CA ASP A 862 -9.62 16.24 -17.06
C ASP A 862 -10.40 17.14 -18.06
N PRO A 863 -10.92 16.60 -19.17
CA PRO A 863 -11.65 17.37 -20.18
C PRO A 863 -12.89 18.11 -19.66
N SER A 864 -13.47 17.72 -18.51
CA SER A 864 -14.60 18.43 -17.90
C SER A 864 -14.25 19.86 -17.42
N TYR A 865 -12.96 20.19 -17.20
CA TYR A 865 -12.51 21.56 -16.89
C TYR A 865 -12.19 22.41 -18.15
N ARG A 866 -12.44 21.92 -19.37
CA ARG A 866 -12.19 22.69 -20.59
C ARG A 866 -12.94 24.03 -20.56
N GLY A 867 -12.21 25.14 -20.68
CA GLY A 867 -12.79 26.49 -20.65
C GLY A 867 -12.89 27.13 -19.26
N GLN A 868 -12.62 26.38 -18.18
CA GLN A 868 -12.67 26.88 -16.80
C GLN A 868 -11.30 27.37 -16.31
N ILE A 869 -11.30 28.37 -15.41
CA ILE A 869 -10.13 28.80 -14.65
C ILE A 869 -10.21 28.15 -13.26
N LEU A 870 -9.24 27.30 -12.93
CA LEU A 870 -9.29 26.41 -11.77
C LEU A 870 -8.56 27.00 -10.56
N VAL A 871 -9.33 27.30 -9.51
CA VAL A 871 -8.86 27.79 -8.22
C VAL A 871 -8.64 26.61 -7.27
N PHE A 872 -7.42 26.41 -6.80
CA PHE A 872 -7.12 25.35 -5.83
C PHE A 872 -7.32 25.85 -4.39
N THR A 873 -8.13 25.15 -3.59
CA THR A 873 -8.33 25.53 -2.17
C THR A 873 -7.22 25.02 -1.24
N GLN A 874 -6.39 24.10 -1.73
CA GLN A 874 -5.19 23.64 -1.04
C GLN A 874 -4.11 24.75 -1.16
N PRO A 875 -3.52 25.23 -0.05
CA PRO A 875 -2.67 26.43 -0.08
C PRO A 875 -1.35 26.23 -0.82
N LEU A 876 -0.81 25.01 -0.85
CA LEU A 876 0.46 24.67 -1.49
C LEU A 876 0.22 23.78 -2.73
N ILE A 877 0.59 24.25 -3.91
CA ILE A 877 0.40 23.56 -5.20
C ILE A 877 1.72 23.48 -5.99
N GLY A 878 1.89 22.44 -6.80
CA GLY A 878 3.11 22.17 -7.59
C GLY A 878 4.21 21.41 -6.83
N ASN A 879 4.02 21.17 -5.54
CA ASN A 879 4.96 20.51 -4.63
C ASN A 879 5.28 19.05 -5.01
N TYR A 880 4.41 18.38 -5.76
CA TYR A 880 4.63 17.03 -6.27
C TYR A 880 5.06 17.00 -7.75
N GLY A 881 5.34 18.17 -8.36
CA GLY A 881 5.80 18.29 -9.74
C GLY A 881 4.74 17.86 -10.75
N VAL A 882 5.19 17.46 -11.93
CA VAL A 882 4.36 16.93 -13.02
C VAL A 882 4.95 15.58 -13.45
N PRO A 883 4.13 14.51 -13.54
CA PRO A 883 4.60 13.17 -13.87
C PRO A 883 4.93 13.03 -15.36
N SER A 884 5.69 11.99 -15.73
CA SER A 884 5.98 11.69 -17.14
C SER A 884 4.73 11.24 -17.92
N SER A 885 4.74 11.43 -19.24
CA SER A 885 3.72 10.93 -20.18
C SER A 885 3.82 9.40 -20.41
N ALA A 886 4.17 8.64 -19.37
CA ALA A 886 4.24 7.19 -19.41
C ALA A 886 2.87 6.59 -19.71
N ARG A 887 2.87 5.56 -20.57
CA ARG A 887 1.69 4.77 -20.91
C ARG A 887 1.66 3.46 -20.12
N ASP A 888 0.47 2.93 -19.93
CA ASP A 888 0.23 1.61 -19.34
C ASP A 888 0.20 0.49 -20.40
N GLU A 889 -0.07 -0.73 -19.95
CA GLU A 889 -0.15 -1.94 -20.77
C GLU A 889 -1.27 -1.92 -21.83
N HIS A 890 -2.18 -0.95 -21.77
CA HIS A 890 -3.23 -0.70 -22.76
C HIS A 890 -2.89 0.44 -23.73
N GLY A 891 -1.74 1.11 -23.53
CA GLY A 891 -1.33 2.27 -24.31
C GLY A 891 -1.94 3.61 -23.83
N LEU A 892 -2.65 3.61 -22.70
CA LEU A 892 -3.32 4.79 -22.14
C LEU A 892 -2.38 5.55 -21.20
N LEU A 893 -2.56 6.86 -21.04
CA LEU A 893 -1.67 7.67 -20.20
C LEU A 893 -1.88 7.39 -18.70
N ARG A 894 -0.82 6.98 -18.01
CA ARG A 894 -0.89 6.41 -16.64
C ARG A 894 -1.22 7.44 -15.54
N TYR A 895 -0.89 8.70 -15.76
CA TYR A 895 -0.92 9.78 -14.76
C TYR A 895 -1.70 11.04 -15.19
N PHE A 896 -2.40 10.96 -16.33
CA PHE A 896 -3.17 12.08 -16.90
C PHE A 896 -4.53 11.58 -17.38
N GLU A 897 -5.55 12.43 -17.28
CA GLU A 897 -6.91 12.09 -17.74
C GLU A 897 -7.13 12.44 -19.22
N SER A 898 -6.24 13.23 -19.82
CA SER A 898 -6.07 13.38 -21.27
C SER A 898 -4.66 13.92 -21.61
N PRO A 899 -4.20 13.89 -22.88
CA PRO A 899 -2.80 14.19 -23.21
C PRO A 899 -2.30 15.63 -23.03
N ASN A 900 -3.14 16.59 -22.65
CA ASN A 900 -2.80 18.03 -22.58
C ASN A 900 -3.61 18.72 -21.46
N ILE A 901 -3.18 19.89 -20.98
CA ILE A 901 -3.95 20.68 -19.98
C ILE A 901 -5.26 21.18 -20.60
N GLN A 902 -6.39 20.82 -19.98
CA GLN A 902 -7.73 21.20 -20.44
C GLN A 902 -8.20 22.52 -19.81
N ALA A 903 -7.91 22.73 -18.53
CA ALA A 903 -8.15 23.99 -17.82
C ALA A 903 -7.55 25.19 -18.58
N SER A 904 -8.21 26.35 -18.53
CA SER A 904 -7.81 27.57 -19.23
C SER A 904 -6.72 28.36 -18.50
N GLY A 905 -6.69 28.28 -17.17
CA GLY A 905 -5.69 28.89 -16.30
C GLY A 905 -5.84 28.36 -14.88
N ILE A 906 -4.84 28.59 -14.02
CA ILE A 906 -4.89 28.14 -12.61
C ILE A 906 -4.58 29.27 -11.62
N VAL A 907 -5.24 29.22 -10.46
CA VAL A 907 -5.09 30.19 -9.36
C VAL A 907 -4.73 29.44 -8.08
N VAL A 908 -3.62 29.82 -7.45
CA VAL A 908 -3.11 29.18 -6.22
C VAL A 908 -2.71 30.23 -5.17
N GLN A 909 -2.69 29.82 -3.90
CA GLN A 909 -2.20 30.67 -2.83
C GLN A 909 -0.67 30.71 -2.80
N ASP A 910 -0.02 29.56 -2.67
CA ASP A 910 1.43 29.41 -2.72
C ASP A 910 1.85 28.37 -3.77
N TYR A 911 2.79 28.76 -4.64
CA TYR A 911 3.37 27.90 -5.66
C TYR A 911 4.73 27.37 -5.19
N ALA A 912 4.82 26.05 -5.04
CA ALA A 912 6.05 25.38 -4.67
C ALA A 912 7.09 25.47 -5.80
N LEU A 913 8.03 26.41 -5.68
CA LEU A 913 9.15 26.64 -6.60
C LEU A 913 10.07 25.42 -6.83
N LYS A 914 9.93 24.36 -6.01
CA LYS A 914 10.59 23.07 -6.15
C LYS A 914 9.59 21.96 -5.89
N HIS A 915 9.64 20.92 -6.72
CA HIS A 915 8.88 19.70 -6.51
C HIS A 915 9.71 18.62 -5.79
N SER A 916 9.01 17.69 -5.12
CA SER A 916 9.61 16.51 -4.49
C SER A 916 8.62 15.35 -4.53
N HIS A 917 8.60 14.62 -5.65
CA HIS A 917 7.84 13.38 -5.82
C HIS A 917 8.56 12.45 -6.80
N TRP A 918 8.48 11.14 -6.58
CA TRP A 918 9.27 10.14 -7.31
C TRP A 918 8.84 9.94 -8.77
N THR A 919 7.62 10.33 -9.14
CA THR A 919 7.14 10.31 -10.54
C THR A 919 7.46 11.58 -11.32
N ALA A 920 7.90 12.66 -10.66
CA ALA A 920 8.01 13.99 -11.26
C ALA A 920 9.19 14.11 -12.23
N VAL A 921 8.96 14.74 -13.38
CA VAL A 921 9.98 14.99 -14.41
C VAL A 921 10.09 16.44 -14.87
N GLU A 922 9.05 17.25 -14.66
CA GLU A 922 9.08 18.71 -14.85
C GLU A 922 8.31 19.42 -13.71
N SER A 923 8.55 20.72 -13.52
CA SER A 923 7.75 21.52 -12.59
C SER A 923 6.40 21.94 -13.18
N LEU A 924 5.45 22.26 -12.31
CA LEU A 924 4.15 22.79 -12.73
C LEU A 924 4.29 24.11 -13.52
N SER A 925 5.28 24.93 -13.18
CA SER A 925 5.61 26.17 -13.91
C SER A 925 6.06 25.90 -15.35
N GLU A 926 6.99 24.95 -15.53
CA GLU A 926 7.47 24.53 -16.85
C GLU A 926 6.34 23.93 -17.69
N TRP A 927 5.51 23.06 -17.10
CA TRP A 927 4.36 22.46 -17.77
C TRP A 927 3.32 23.50 -18.22
N CYS A 928 2.92 24.42 -17.32
CA CYS A 928 2.00 25.51 -17.66
C CYS A 928 2.55 26.40 -18.78
N ALA A 929 3.84 26.76 -18.73
CA ALA A 929 4.49 27.56 -19.76
C ALA A 929 4.59 26.82 -21.11
N ARG A 930 4.86 25.51 -21.09
CA ARG A 930 4.94 24.60 -22.24
C ARG A 930 3.59 24.39 -22.93
N GLU A 931 2.50 24.32 -22.16
CA GLU A 931 1.12 24.11 -22.66
C GLU A 931 0.38 25.42 -23.00
N GLY A 932 1.02 26.58 -22.77
CA GLY A 932 0.44 27.90 -23.03
C GLY A 932 -0.68 28.29 -22.05
N VAL A 933 -0.59 27.82 -20.80
CA VAL A 933 -1.59 28.02 -19.73
C VAL A 933 -1.04 29.03 -18.71
N PRO A 934 -1.71 30.18 -18.49
CA PRO A 934 -1.30 31.14 -17.48
C PRO A 934 -1.66 30.65 -16.08
N ALA A 935 -0.80 30.96 -15.12
CA ALA A 935 -0.89 30.50 -13.74
C ALA A 935 -0.47 31.62 -12.77
N ILE A 936 -1.27 31.90 -11.75
CA ILE A 936 -1.07 33.00 -10.80
C ILE A 936 -0.99 32.49 -9.35
N SER A 937 0.03 32.96 -8.63
CA SER A 937 0.32 32.64 -7.22
C SER A 937 0.23 33.91 -6.36
N GLY A 938 0.01 33.75 -5.05
CA GLY A 938 -0.14 34.85 -4.10
C GLY A 938 -1.57 35.37 -3.95
N VAL A 939 -2.56 34.65 -4.48
CA VAL A 939 -3.99 34.99 -4.38
C VAL A 939 -4.60 34.32 -3.14
N ASP A 940 -5.41 35.03 -2.35
CA ASP A 940 -6.19 34.38 -1.30
C ASP A 940 -7.31 33.53 -1.92
N THR A 941 -7.03 32.24 -2.12
CA THR A 941 -8.01 31.31 -2.71
C THR A 941 -9.18 31.04 -1.77
N ARG A 942 -9.12 31.39 -0.48
CA ARG A 942 -10.23 31.28 0.47
C ARG A 942 -11.24 32.42 0.27
N GLU A 943 -10.75 33.63 0.00
CA GLU A 943 -11.60 34.77 -0.40
C GLU A 943 -12.28 34.49 -1.74
N VAL A 944 -11.52 34.02 -2.74
CA VAL A 944 -12.07 33.60 -4.05
C VAL A 944 -13.16 32.51 -3.88
N VAL A 945 -12.91 31.48 -3.08
CA VAL A 945 -13.89 30.40 -2.83
C VAL A 945 -15.12 30.89 -2.08
N THR A 946 -14.96 31.82 -1.15
CA THR A 946 -16.08 32.46 -0.44
C THR A 946 -16.97 33.22 -1.44
N TYR A 947 -16.37 34.07 -2.27
CA TYR A 947 -17.10 34.80 -3.32
C TYR A 947 -17.83 33.85 -4.30
N LEU A 948 -17.16 32.80 -4.79
CA LEU A 948 -17.77 31.84 -5.72
C LEU A 948 -18.90 31.00 -5.07
N ARG A 949 -18.87 30.77 -3.76
CA ARG A 949 -20.00 30.14 -3.03
C ARG A 949 -21.18 31.10 -2.84
N GLU A 950 -20.89 32.38 -2.58
CA GLU A 950 -21.90 33.42 -2.35
C GLU A 950 -22.59 33.89 -3.64
N GLN A 951 -21.84 34.12 -4.71
CA GLN A 951 -22.37 34.64 -5.98
C GLN A 951 -22.60 33.55 -7.04
N GLY A 952 -21.82 32.47 -6.99
CA GLY A 952 -21.85 31.39 -7.97
C GLY A 952 -20.60 31.33 -8.85
N SER A 953 -20.51 30.31 -9.71
CA SER A 953 -19.47 30.22 -10.74
C SER A 953 -19.59 31.43 -11.67
N SER A 954 -18.49 32.17 -11.83
CA SER A 954 -18.50 33.53 -12.40
C SER A 954 -17.47 33.64 -13.52
N LEU A 955 -17.76 34.39 -14.58
CA LEU A 955 -16.74 34.68 -15.61
C LEU A 955 -15.58 35.46 -15.01
N ALA A 956 -14.35 35.10 -15.36
CA ALA A 956 -13.13 35.76 -14.87
C ALA A 956 -12.05 35.85 -15.96
N ARG A 957 -11.01 36.64 -15.69
CA ARG A 957 -9.83 36.84 -16.55
C ARG A 957 -8.55 36.72 -15.74
N ILE A 958 -7.54 36.04 -16.28
CA ILE A 958 -6.14 36.20 -15.84
C ILE A 958 -5.44 37.10 -16.85
N THR A 959 -4.78 38.15 -16.35
CA THR A 959 -3.97 39.08 -17.15
C THR A 959 -2.52 39.06 -16.61
N VAL A 960 -1.52 39.06 -17.49
CA VAL A 960 -0.08 38.93 -17.13
C VAL A 960 0.74 40.06 -17.74
N GLY A 961 1.37 40.88 -16.90
CA GLY A 961 2.16 42.05 -17.30
C GLY A 961 1.50 43.39 -16.93
N GLU A 962 2.17 44.50 -17.28
CA GLU A 962 1.70 45.88 -17.00
C GLU A 962 0.98 46.54 -18.19
N GLU A 963 0.86 45.86 -19.33
CA GLU A 963 0.14 46.36 -20.52
C GLU A 963 -1.38 46.22 -20.32
N TYR A 964 -1.96 47.16 -19.57
CA TYR A 964 -3.37 47.51 -19.70
C TYR A 964 -3.53 48.34 -20.99
N ASP A 965 -3.64 47.66 -22.13
CA ASP A 965 -4.11 48.31 -23.35
C ASP A 965 -5.63 48.47 -23.29
N ALA A 966 -6.11 49.70 -23.46
CA ALA A 966 -7.54 50.01 -23.44
C ALA A 966 -8.26 49.53 -24.70
N ASP A 967 -7.51 49.22 -25.77
CA ASP A 967 -8.04 48.60 -26.99
C ASP A 967 -8.04 47.04 -26.90
N GLU A 968 -7.33 46.42 -25.92
CA GLU A 968 -7.47 44.99 -25.56
C GLU A 968 -8.60 44.75 -24.53
N ASP A 969 -9.77 45.35 -24.76
CA ASP A 969 -11.00 44.99 -24.04
C ASP A 969 -11.56 43.65 -24.59
N GLU A 970 -10.74 42.59 -24.51
CA GLU A 970 -11.14 41.20 -24.81
C GLU A 970 -12.35 40.85 -23.93
N ALA A 971 -13.52 40.80 -24.56
CA ALA A 971 -14.77 40.46 -23.90
C ALA A 971 -14.65 39.08 -23.25
N TYR A 972 -15.04 38.96 -21.98
CA TYR A 972 -15.08 37.71 -21.24
C TYR A 972 -15.76 36.61 -22.07
N ILE A 973 -14.97 35.65 -22.55
CA ILE A 973 -15.46 34.54 -23.36
C ILE A 973 -16.25 33.62 -22.42
N ASP A 974 -17.54 33.49 -22.69
CA ASP A 974 -18.42 32.61 -21.95
C ASP A 974 -18.28 31.16 -22.44
N PRO A 975 -17.79 30.22 -21.60
CA PRO A 975 -17.67 28.82 -22.00
C PRO A 975 -19.03 28.12 -22.16
N GLU A 976 -20.10 28.63 -21.52
CA GLU A 976 -21.45 28.03 -21.60
C GLU A 976 -22.10 28.30 -22.96
N ALA A 977 -21.75 29.41 -23.61
CA ALA A 977 -22.19 29.74 -24.97
C ALA A 977 -21.56 28.86 -26.06
N ILE A 978 -20.63 27.96 -25.70
CA ILE A 978 -19.83 27.15 -26.63
C ILE A 978 -20.13 25.66 -26.44
N ASN A 979 -20.28 24.92 -27.56
CA ASN A 979 -20.27 23.45 -27.52
C ASN A 979 -18.85 22.94 -27.22
N LEU A 980 -18.50 22.88 -25.92
CA LEU A 980 -17.20 22.43 -25.44
C LEU A 980 -16.97 20.94 -25.68
N VAL A 981 -18.04 20.13 -25.68
CA VAL A 981 -18.01 18.69 -26.03
C VAL A 981 -17.42 18.47 -27.43
N ARG A 982 -17.89 19.23 -28.44
CA ARG A 982 -17.35 19.19 -29.82
C ARG A 982 -15.86 19.52 -29.88
N ARG A 983 -15.33 20.33 -28.96
CA ARG A 983 -13.89 20.65 -28.87
C ARG A 983 -13.08 19.46 -28.34
N VAL A 984 -13.52 18.78 -27.28
CA VAL A 984 -12.76 17.69 -26.61
C VAL A 984 -13.03 16.27 -27.14
N SER A 985 -14.11 16.07 -27.87
CA SER A 985 -14.48 14.80 -28.51
C SER A 985 -13.55 14.46 -29.70
N THR A 986 -13.21 13.19 -29.89
CA THR A 986 -12.46 12.68 -31.04
C THR A 986 -13.10 13.07 -32.38
N LYS A 987 -12.27 13.35 -33.40
CA LYS A 987 -12.75 13.70 -34.76
C LYS A 987 -12.96 12.49 -35.66
N ALA A 988 -12.34 11.36 -35.33
CA ALA A 988 -12.57 10.07 -35.99
C ALA A 988 -12.60 8.94 -34.93
N PRO A 989 -13.25 7.79 -35.23
CA PRO A 989 -13.24 6.67 -34.30
C PRO A 989 -11.83 6.16 -34.01
N PHE A 990 -11.60 5.72 -32.77
CA PHE A 990 -10.34 5.11 -32.34
C PHE A 990 -10.62 3.88 -31.45
N HIS A 991 -9.68 2.95 -31.36
CA HIS A 991 -9.87 1.64 -30.75
C HIS A 991 -8.80 1.33 -29.71
N VAL A 992 -9.22 0.90 -28.52
CA VAL A 992 -8.36 0.44 -27.43
C VAL A 992 -8.68 -1.03 -27.13
N SER A 993 -7.77 -1.93 -27.46
CA SER A 993 -7.99 -3.38 -27.33
C SER A 993 -7.74 -3.86 -25.90
N SER A 994 -8.61 -4.73 -25.40
CA SER A 994 -8.32 -5.53 -24.21
C SER A 994 -7.69 -6.87 -24.59
N SER A 995 -6.77 -7.35 -23.76
CA SER A 995 -6.18 -8.69 -23.85
C SER A 995 -6.66 -9.64 -22.74
N LEU A 996 -7.69 -9.24 -21.99
CA LEU A 996 -8.21 -9.95 -20.80
C LEU A 996 -9.58 -10.61 -21.01
N GLY A 997 -10.32 -10.17 -22.03
CA GLY A 997 -11.65 -10.68 -22.36
C GLY A 997 -11.99 -10.45 -23.83
N ASP A 998 -13.19 -10.85 -24.23
CA ASP A 998 -13.65 -10.79 -25.63
C ASP A 998 -14.92 -9.95 -25.82
N MET A 999 -15.30 -9.16 -24.80
CA MET A 999 -16.42 -8.20 -24.89
C MET A 999 -16.02 -6.98 -25.73
N HIS A 1000 -16.98 -6.36 -26.41
CA HIS A 1000 -16.75 -5.19 -27.25
C HIS A 1000 -17.75 -4.07 -26.92
N VAL A 1001 -17.25 -2.92 -26.47
CA VAL A 1001 -18.07 -1.77 -26.05
C VAL A 1001 -17.90 -0.60 -27.03
N ALA A 1002 -19.01 -0.01 -27.46
CA ALA A 1002 -19.01 1.27 -28.14
C ALA A 1002 -19.00 2.40 -27.10
N LEU A 1003 -18.02 3.30 -27.15
CA LEU A 1003 -17.98 4.47 -26.27
C LEU A 1003 -18.26 5.74 -27.06
N ILE A 1004 -19.19 6.57 -26.58
CA ILE A 1004 -19.42 7.93 -27.09
C ILE A 1004 -18.48 8.87 -26.33
N ASP A 1005 -17.48 9.40 -27.04
CA ASP A 1005 -16.47 10.31 -26.48
C ASP A 1005 -17.04 11.73 -26.39
N CYS A 1006 -17.54 12.12 -25.21
CA CYS A 1006 -17.95 13.48 -24.91
C CYS A 1006 -16.81 14.35 -24.31
N GLY A 1007 -15.57 13.86 -24.35
CA GLY A 1007 -14.48 14.32 -23.49
C GLY A 1007 -13.99 13.23 -22.55
N VAL A 1008 -13.90 11.99 -23.02
CA VAL A 1008 -13.58 10.79 -22.23
C VAL A 1008 -12.26 10.95 -21.46
N LYS A 1009 -12.20 10.44 -20.23
CA LYS A 1009 -10.92 10.32 -19.51
C LYS A 1009 -10.18 9.05 -19.89
N GLU A 1010 -8.85 9.12 -19.91
CA GLU A 1010 -7.97 7.94 -20.00
C GLU A 1010 -8.36 6.88 -18.95
N ASN A 1011 -8.77 7.27 -17.73
CA ASN A 1011 -9.19 6.30 -16.71
C ASN A 1011 -10.58 5.67 -16.93
N ILE A 1012 -11.49 6.27 -17.73
CA ILE A 1012 -12.72 5.58 -18.17
C ILE A 1012 -12.34 4.44 -19.13
N LEU A 1013 -11.48 4.72 -20.11
CA LEU A 1013 -10.99 3.72 -21.06
C LEU A 1013 -10.31 2.57 -20.30
N ARG A 1014 -9.38 2.89 -19.39
CA ARG A 1014 -8.69 1.94 -18.51
C ARG A 1014 -9.67 1.07 -17.71
N SER A 1015 -10.70 1.67 -17.14
CA SER A 1015 -11.70 0.97 -16.30
C SER A 1015 -12.55 -0.04 -17.07
N LEU A 1016 -12.67 0.10 -18.39
CA LEU A 1016 -13.34 -0.84 -19.27
C LEU A 1016 -12.37 -1.93 -19.79
N VAL A 1017 -11.18 -1.54 -20.26
CA VAL A 1017 -10.22 -2.49 -20.86
C VAL A 1017 -9.57 -3.43 -19.85
N SER A 1018 -9.37 -2.99 -18.60
CA SER A 1018 -8.92 -3.85 -17.50
C SER A 1018 -9.96 -4.91 -17.09
N ARG A 1019 -11.24 -4.68 -17.42
CA ARG A 1019 -12.37 -5.59 -17.19
C ARG A 1019 -12.73 -6.45 -18.40
N GLY A 1020 -11.85 -6.53 -19.40
CA GLY A 1020 -12.00 -7.44 -20.54
C GLY A 1020 -12.88 -6.93 -21.69
N ALA A 1021 -13.31 -5.66 -21.68
CA ALA A 1021 -13.93 -5.03 -22.85
C ALA A 1021 -12.87 -4.37 -23.74
N SER A 1022 -12.79 -4.75 -25.01
CA SER A 1022 -12.18 -3.87 -26.02
C SER A 1022 -13.14 -2.70 -26.28
N VAL A 1023 -12.63 -1.49 -26.47
CA VAL A 1023 -13.45 -0.27 -26.59
C VAL A 1023 -13.21 0.40 -27.94
N THR A 1024 -14.26 0.59 -28.72
CA THR A 1024 -14.24 1.47 -29.90
C THR A 1024 -14.93 2.78 -29.54
N CYS A 1025 -14.15 3.87 -29.55
CA CYS A 1025 -14.59 5.20 -29.21
C CYS A 1025 -15.06 5.95 -30.46
N PHE A 1026 -16.19 6.64 -30.38
CA PHE A 1026 -16.82 7.38 -31.47
C PHE A 1026 -16.96 8.88 -31.11
N PRO A 1027 -16.97 9.79 -32.11
CA PRO A 1027 -17.34 11.19 -31.91
C PRO A 1027 -18.69 11.36 -31.20
N PHE A 1028 -18.85 12.42 -30.43
CA PHE A 1028 -20.01 12.66 -29.56
C PHE A 1028 -21.36 12.68 -30.31
N ASP A 1029 -21.36 13.09 -31.58
CA ASP A 1029 -22.54 13.25 -32.44
C ASP A 1029 -22.80 12.02 -33.34
N TYR A 1030 -21.98 10.97 -33.23
CA TYR A 1030 -22.11 9.75 -34.03
C TYR A 1030 -23.42 8.99 -33.76
N ASP A 1031 -24.09 8.51 -34.81
CA ASP A 1031 -25.33 7.74 -34.72
C ASP A 1031 -25.05 6.28 -34.34
N VAL A 1032 -24.71 6.07 -33.06
CA VAL A 1032 -24.40 4.76 -32.48
C VAL A 1032 -25.55 3.76 -32.68
N SER A 1033 -26.80 4.23 -32.81
CA SER A 1033 -27.96 3.36 -33.01
C SER A 1033 -27.89 2.55 -34.32
N LYS A 1034 -27.14 3.03 -35.33
CA LYS A 1034 -26.89 2.28 -36.57
C LYS A 1034 -25.94 1.08 -36.35
N VAL A 1035 -24.97 1.21 -35.44
CA VAL A 1035 -23.87 0.23 -35.27
C VAL A 1035 -23.93 -0.57 -33.98
N ALA A 1036 -24.79 -0.20 -33.02
CA ALA A 1036 -24.88 -0.84 -31.69
C ALA A 1036 -25.08 -2.36 -31.74
N HIS A 1037 -25.60 -2.91 -32.84
CA HIS A 1037 -25.77 -4.34 -33.07
C HIS A 1037 -24.45 -5.10 -33.40
N HIS A 1038 -23.31 -4.41 -33.42
CA HIS A 1038 -21.94 -4.97 -33.47
C HIS A 1038 -21.21 -4.92 -32.12
N PHE A 1039 -21.91 -4.57 -31.05
CA PHE A 1039 -21.36 -4.34 -29.71
C PHE A 1039 -22.16 -5.06 -28.63
N ASP A 1040 -21.52 -5.32 -27.50
CA ASP A 1040 -22.10 -5.96 -26.33
C ASP A 1040 -22.58 -4.95 -25.28
N GLY A 1041 -22.14 -3.68 -25.38
CA GLY A 1041 -22.52 -2.57 -24.50
C GLY A 1041 -22.28 -1.19 -25.14
N VAL A 1042 -22.98 -0.16 -24.66
CA VAL A 1042 -22.74 1.25 -25.01
C VAL A 1042 -22.38 2.07 -23.77
N PHE A 1043 -21.28 2.82 -23.83
CA PHE A 1043 -20.83 3.71 -22.76
C PHE A 1043 -20.88 5.17 -23.22
N ILE A 1044 -21.24 6.10 -22.34
CA ILE A 1044 -21.18 7.55 -22.61
C ILE A 1044 -20.32 8.22 -21.55
N SER A 1045 -19.26 8.90 -21.99
CA SER A 1045 -18.25 9.46 -21.09
C SER A 1045 -18.70 10.73 -20.36
N ASN A 1046 -17.84 11.19 -19.44
CA ASN A 1046 -17.82 12.57 -18.99
C ASN A 1046 -17.60 13.56 -20.16
N GLY A 1047 -17.79 14.85 -19.86
CA GLY A 1047 -17.59 15.96 -20.79
C GLY A 1047 -17.84 17.33 -20.14
N PRO A 1048 -17.35 18.42 -20.75
CA PRO A 1048 -17.51 19.80 -20.29
C PRO A 1048 -18.77 20.50 -20.85
N GLY A 1049 -19.19 21.59 -20.21
CA GLY A 1049 -20.17 22.54 -20.73
C GLY A 1049 -21.63 22.15 -20.53
N ASP A 1050 -22.52 22.85 -21.26
CA ASP A 1050 -23.97 22.64 -21.18
C ASP A 1050 -24.40 21.39 -21.98
N PRO A 1051 -25.12 20.41 -21.38
CA PRO A 1051 -25.56 19.21 -22.07
C PRO A 1051 -26.59 19.48 -23.18
N THR A 1052 -27.27 20.63 -23.19
CA THR A 1052 -28.25 20.99 -24.22
C THR A 1052 -27.61 21.26 -25.59
N HIS A 1053 -26.30 21.53 -25.66
CA HIS A 1053 -25.56 21.63 -26.93
C HIS A 1053 -25.42 20.30 -27.68
N CYS A 1054 -25.69 19.17 -27.03
CA CYS A 1054 -25.51 17.81 -27.56
C CYS A 1054 -26.82 17.21 -28.11
N THR A 1055 -27.66 18.03 -28.75
CA THR A 1055 -28.99 17.62 -29.27
C THR A 1055 -28.95 16.40 -30.19
N THR A 1056 -27.94 16.30 -31.07
CA THR A 1056 -27.72 15.13 -31.95
C THR A 1056 -27.48 13.86 -31.13
N THR A 1057 -26.63 13.92 -30.10
CA THR A 1057 -26.34 12.79 -29.20
C THR A 1057 -27.60 12.35 -28.46
N VAL A 1058 -28.39 13.31 -27.94
CA VAL A 1058 -29.67 13.05 -27.26
C VAL A 1058 -30.68 12.36 -28.20
N HIS A 1059 -30.75 12.79 -29.47
CA HIS A 1059 -31.59 12.14 -30.49
C HIS A 1059 -31.13 10.70 -30.78
N ASN A 1060 -29.82 10.50 -31.00
CA ASN A 1060 -29.24 9.18 -31.27
C ASN A 1060 -29.44 8.21 -30.09
N LEU A 1061 -29.32 8.69 -28.84
CA LEU A 1061 -29.57 7.93 -27.63
C LEU A 1061 -31.06 7.56 -27.46
N ARG A 1062 -31.99 8.48 -27.72
CA ARG A 1062 -33.43 8.17 -27.66
C ARG A 1062 -33.81 7.09 -28.68
N LYS A 1063 -33.32 7.22 -29.91
CA LYS A 1063 -33.46 6.20 -30.97
C LYS A 1063 -32.84 4.86 -30.55
N LEU A 1064 -31.67 4.85 -29.90
CA LEU A 1064 -31.08 3.63 -29.34
C LEU A 1064 -31.96 3.00 -28.24
N PHE A 1065 -32.57 3.82 -27.37
CA PHE A 1065 -33.50 3.34 -26.34
C PHE A 1065 -34.75 2.69 -26.96
N GLU A 1066 -35.21 3.16 -28.13
CA GLU A 1066 -36.34 2.61 -28.87
C GLU A 1066 -35.97 1.32 -29.63
N THR A 1067 -34.77 1.25 -30.24
CA THR A 1067 -34.42 0.18 -31.19
C THR A 1067 -33.53 -0.95 -30.65
N SER A 1068 -33.03 -0.89 -29.41
CA SER A 1068 -32.10 -1.90 -28.86
C SER A 1068 -32.38 -2.24 -27.39
N GLN A 1069 -31.89 -3.40 -26.93
CA GLN A 1069 -31.87 -3.80 -25.52
C GLN A 1069 -30.44 -3.96 -24.97
N ILE A 1070 -29.45 -3.39 -25.67
CA ILE A 1070 -28.05 -3.34 -25.25
C ILE A 1070 -27.90 -2.62 -23.89
N PRO A 1071 -27.02 -3.07 -22.99
CA PRO A 1071 -26.66 -2.36 -21.76
C PRO A 1071 -26.06 -0.99 -22.02
N ILE A 1072 -26.41 -0.01 -21.19
CA ILE A 1072 -25.94 1.37 -21.32
C ILE A 1072 -25.50 1.94 -19.96
N MET A 1073 -24.31 2.54 -19.90
CA MET A 1073 -23.84 3.31 -18.75
C MET A 1073 -23.37 4.71 -19.17
N GLY A 1074 -23.71 5.73 -18.37
CA GLY A 1074 -23.25 7.11 -18.56
C GLY A 1074 -22.62 7.70 -17.29
N ILE A 1075 -21.52 8.44 -17.46
CA ILE A 1075 -20.82 9.17 -16.38
C ILE A 1075 -20.88 10.68 -16.64
N CYS A 1076 -21.21 11.48 -15.62
CA CYS A 1076 -21.24 12.94 -15.65
C CYS A 1076 -22.07 13.51 -16.83
N MET A 1077 -21.43 13.96 -17.92
CA MET A 1077 -22.13 14.36 -19.15
C MET A 1077 -23.00 13.21 -19.69
N GLY A 1078 -22.48 11.98 -19.70
CA GLY A 1078 -23.25 10.80 -20.10
C GLY A 1078 -24.49 10.52 -19.25
N HIS A 1079 -24.49 10.90 -17.97
CA HIS A 1079 -25.69 10.84 -17.12
C HIS A 1079 -26.73 11.87 -17.58
N GLN A 1080 -26.31 13.12 -17.83
CA GLN A 1080 -27.17 14.20 -18.30
C GLN A 1080 -27.78 13.90 -19.68
N LEU A 1081 -26.98 13.35 -20.60
CA LEU A 1081 -27.45 12.97 -21.94
C LEU A 1081 -28.43 11.79 -21.92
N ILE A 1082 -28.26 10.81 -21.02
CA ILE A 1082 -29.24 9.75 -20.76
C ILE A 1082 -30.56 10.36 -20.24
N ALA A 1083 -30.50 11.31 -19.30
CA ALA A 1083 -31.68 11.97 -18.75
C ALA A 1083 -32.45 12.79 -19.79
N LEU A 1084 -31.76 13.59 -20.61
CA LEU A 1084 -32.35 14.34 -21.72
C LEU A 1084 -32.94 13.40 -22.78
N ALA A 1085 -32.30 12.26 -23.06
CA ALA A 1085 -32.84 11.24 -23.96
C ALA A 1085 -34.14 10.62 -23.41
N ALA A 1086 -34.17 10.35 -22.10
CA ALA A 1086 -35.33 9.87 -21.35
C ALA A 1086 -36.47 10.91 -21.20
N GLY A 1087 -36.22 12.19 -21.51
CA GLY A 1087 -37.23 13.26 -21.51
C GLY A 1087 -37.22 14.16 -20.26
N ALA A 1088 -36.29 13.94 -19.32
CA ALA A 1088 -36.07 14.83 -18.19
C ALA A 1088 -35.35 16.13 -18.61
N LYS A 1089 -35.23 17.07 -17.66
CA LYS A 1089 -34.51 18.34 -17.82
C LYS A 1089 -33.22 18.37 -16.99
N THR A 1090 -32.31 19.25 -17.39
CA THR A 1090 -31.10 19.59 -16.63
C THR A 1090 -31.16 21.03 -16.13
N ILE A 1091 -30.53 21.29 -14.98
CA ILE A 1091 -30.45 22.60 -14.33
C ILE A 1091 -28.99 22.97 -14.05
N LYS A 1092 -28.59 24.23 -14.29
CA LYS A 1092 -27.28 24.74 -13.90
C LYS A 1092 -27.23 24.87 -12.37
N LEU A 1093 -26.19 24.30 -11.75
CA LEU A 1093 -25.92 24.44 -10.33
C LEU A 1093 -25.19 25.76 -10.05
N LYS A 1094 -25.52 26.43 -8.94
CA LYS A 1094 -25.03 27.78 -8.58
C LYS A 1094 -23.51 27.94 -8.72
N TYR A 1095 -22.73 26.98 -8.22
CA TYR A 1095 -21.26 26.94 -8.34
C TYR A 1095 -20.72 25.57 -8.80
N GLY A 1096 -21.61 24.59 -9.03
CA GLY A 1096 -21.25 23.20 -9.40
C GLY A 1096 -20.57 22.40 -8.29
N ASN A 1097 -20.66 21.07 -8.36
CA ASN A 1097 -19.93 20.20 -7.45
C ASN A 1097 -18.59 19.81 -8.10
N ARG A 1098 -17.52 20.39 -7.57
CA ARG A 1098 -16.13 20.28 -8.05
C ARG A 1098 -15.22 19.94 -6.86
N ALA A 1099 -15.38 18.71 -6.36
CA ALA A 1099 -14.88 18.30 -5.06
C ALA A 1099 -14.71 16.78 -4.96
N HIS A 1100 -13.73 16.35 -4.17
CA HIS A 1100 -13.58 14.96 -3.75
C HIS A 1100 -14.17 14.78 -2.35
N ASN A 1101 -14.68 13.58 -2.07
CA ASN A 1101 -15.37 13.19 -0.84
C ASN A 1101 -16.79 13.78 -0.67
N ILE A 1102 -17.57 13.88 -1.75
CA ILE A 1102 -18.98 14.27 -1.69
C ILE A 1102 -19.86 13.03 -1.44
N PRO A 1103 -20.72 13.02 -0.41
CA PRO A 1103 -21.59 11.88 -0.08
C PRO A 1103 -22.77 11.74 -1.06
N ALA A 1104 -22.85 10.60 -1.75
CA ALA A 1104 -24.00 10.21 -2.57
C ALA A 1104 -24.70 8.98 -1.98
N LEU A 1105 -26.00 9.08 -1.70
CA LEU A 1105 -26.82 8.00 -1.17
C LEU A 1105 -27.38 7.13 -2.31
N ASP A 1106 -27.02 5.85 -2.34
CA ASP A 1106 -27.68 4.83 -3.17
C ASP A 1106 -29.09 4.57 -2.64
N LEU A 1107 -30.10 5.04 -3.37
CA LEU A 1107 -31.51 4.89 -3.00
C LEU A 1107 -32.01 3.44 -3.13
N THR A 1108 -31.26 2.55 -3.80
CA THR A 1108 -31.61 1.14 -3.98
C THR A 1108 -31.05 0.23 -2.88
N THR A 1109 -30.00 0.67 -2.16
CA THR A 1109 -29.40 -0.12 -1.06
C THR A 1109 -29.34 0.61 0.28
N GLY A 1110 -29.63 1.92 0.33
CA GLY A 1110 -29.50 2.75 1.53
C GLY A 1110 -28.06 3.07 1.93
N LYS A 1111 -27.07 2.74 1.09
CA LYS A 1111 -25.65 2.99 1.35
C LYS A 1111 -25.24 4.39 0.91
N CYS A 1112 -24.49 5.10 1.75
CA CYS A 1112 -23.82 6.31 1.32
C CYS A 1112 -22.42 5.98 0.80
N HIS A 1113 -22.11 6.41 -0.42
CA HIS A 1113 -20.82 6.31 -1.07
C HIS A 1113 -20.12 7.66 -1.05
N ILE A 1114 -18.80 7.65 -0.83
CA ILE A 1114 -17.97 8.85 -0.85
C ILE A 1114 -17.46 9.02 -2.29
N THR A 1115 -17.77 10.14 -2.95
CA THR A 1115 -17.62 10.29 -4.41
C THR A 1115 -16.76 11.49 -4.80
N SER A 1116 -16.32 11.49 -6.07
CA SER A 1116 -15.64 12.61 -6.73
C SER A 1116 -16.59 13.26 -7.73
N GLN A 1117 -16.82 14.56 -7.63
CA GLN A 1117 -17.73 15.29 -8.51
C GLN A 1117 -16.97 16.41 -9.24
N ASN A 1118 -17.22 16.57 -10.53
CA ASN A 1118 -16.71 17.66 -11.37
C ASN A 1118 -17.77 18.06 -12.40
N HIS A 1119 -18.89 18.63 -11.92
CA HIS A 1119 -20.04 18.98 -12.75
C HIS A 1119 -20.62 20.34 -12.39
N GLY A 1120 -21.15 21.04 -13.40
CA GLY A 1120 -21.83 22.34 -13.26
C GLY A 1120 -23.35 22.27 -13.40
N TYR A 1121 -23.90 21.09 -13.67
CA TYR A 1121 -25.31 20.85 -13.96
C TYR A 1121 -25.77 19.55 -13.29
N ALA A 1122 -27.03 19.51 -12.87
CA ALA A 1122 -27.69 18.31 -12.36
C ALA A 1122 -28.98 18.03 -13.16
N VAL A 1123 -29.52 16.82 -13.02
CA VAL A 1123 -30.84 16.44 -13.56
C VAL A 1123 -31.94 16.88 -12.59
N ASP A 1124 -33.08 17.33 -13.12
CA ASP A 1124 -34.31 17.56 -12.36
C ASP A 1124 -35.13 16.26 -12.28
N PRO A 1125 -35.11 15.51 -11.16
CA PRO A 1125 -35.78 14.22 -11.06
C PRO A 1125 -37.31 14.33 -11.13
N THR A 1126 -37.88 15.51 -10.87
CA THR A 1126 -39.34 15.73 -10.98
C THR A 1126 -39.85 15.66 -12.42
N THR A 1127 -38.94 15.64 -13.40
CA THR A 1127 -39.23 15.57 -14.84
C THR A 1127 -38.97 14.20 -15.48
N LEU A 1128 -38.57 13.19 -14.68
CA LEU A 1128 -38.38 11.82 -15.16
C LEU A 1128 -39.71 11.15 -15.58
N SER A 1129 -39.69 10.31 -16.61
CA SER A 1129 -40.82 9.43 -16.93
C SER A 1129 -40.90 8.25 -15.95
N SER A 1130 -42.07 7.62 -15.86
CA SER A 1130 -42.34 6.46 -15.01
C SER A 1130 -41.48 5.22 -15.29
N ASP A 1131 -40.72 5.19 -16.40
CA ASP A 1131 -39.82 4.09 -16.76
C ASP A 1131 -38.46 4.20 -16.06
N TRP A 1132 -38.19 5.33 -15.40
CA TRP A 1132 -36.94 5.62 -14.69
C TRP A 1132 -37.20 5.88 -13.21
N ARG A 1133 -36.12 5.84 -12.43
CA ARG A 1133 -36.07 6.35 -11.07
C ARG A 1133 -34.67 6.87 -10.75
N GLU A 1134 -34.58 7.67 -9.70
CA GLU A 1134 -33.32 8.06 -9.11
C GLU A 1134 -32.57 6.82 -8.58
N PHE A 1135 -31.24 6.82 -8.77
CA PHE A 1135 -30.33 5.79 -8.26
C PHE A 1135 -29.45 6.35 -7.13
N PHE A 1136 -28.94 7.57 -7.31
CA PHE A 1136 -28.15 8.28 -6.29
C PHE A 1136 -28.65 9.70 -6.06
N THR A 1137 -28.54 10.20 -4.82
CA THR A 1137 -28.82 11.60 -4.45
C THR A 1137 -27.69 12.14 -3.57
N ASN A 1138 -27.24 13.37 -3.82
CA ASN A 1138 -26.22 14.04 -3.03
C ASN A 1138 -26.77 14.47 -1.65
N LEU A 1139 -26.11 14.08 -0.55
CA LEU A 1139 -26.59 14.43 0.78
C LEU A 1139 -26.32 15.89 1.19
N ASN A 1140 -25.46 16.62 0.47
CA ASN A 1140 -25.12 18.01 0.81
C ASN A 1140 -26.14 19.04 0.27
N ASP A 1141 -26.62 18.85 -0.96
CA ASP A 1141 -27.45 19.83 -1.70
C ASP A 1141 -28.72 19.21 -2.32
N GLN A 1142 -28.90 17.89 -2.19
CA GLN A 1142 -30.00 17.11 -2.78
C GLN A 1142 -30.01 17.10 -4.32
N SER A 1143 -28.86 17.31 -4.99
CA SER A 1143 -28.77 17.04 -6.44
C SER A 1143 -29.05 15.57 -6.74
N ASN A 1144 -29.74 15.30 -7.86
CA ASN A 1144 -29.77 13.94 -8.41
C ASN A 1144 -28.36 13.60 -8.91
N GLU A 1145 -27.82 12.49 -8.43
CA GLU A 1145 -26.46 12.05 -8.71
C GLU A 1145 -26.41 10.74 -9.54
N GLY A 1146 -27.55 10.24 -9.98
CA GLY A 1146 -27.63 9.02 -10.79
C GLY A 1146 -29.06 8.57 -11.08
N LEU A 1147 -29.23 7.89 -12.21
CA LEU A 1147 -30.51 7.33 -12.67
C LEU A 1147 -30.40 5.82 -12.91
N ILE A 1148 -31.52 5.12 -12.84
CA ILE A 1148 -31.64 3.72 -13.25
C ILE A 1148 -33.00 3.47 -13.93
N HIS A 1149 -32.99 2.73 -15.03
CA HIS A 1149 -34.21 2.31 -15.73
C HIS A 1149 -34.91 1.18 -14.96
N ASN A 1150 -36.23 1.22 -14.85
CA ASN A 1150 -36.99 0.32 -13.97
C ASN A 1150 -36.93 -1.17 -14.40
N SER A 1151 -36.83 -1.44 -15.71
CA SER A 1151 -36.87 -2.79 -16.31
C SER A 1151 -35.70 -3.15 -17.27
N ARG A 1152 -34.69 -2.30 -17.45
CA ARG A 1152 -33.63 -2.47 -18.48
C ARG A 1152 -32.24 -2.26 -17.89
N PRO A 1153 -31.17 -2.84 -18.48
CA PRO A 1153 -29.78 -2.67 -18.03
C PRO A 1153 -29.19 -1.29 -18.40
N ILE A 1154 -29.89 -0.21 -18.03
CA ILE A 1154 -29.47 1.17 -18.25
C ILE A 1154 -29.41 1.91 -16.91
N PHE A 1155 -28.25 2.46 -16.58
CA PHE A 1155 -28.04 3.29 -15.40
C PHE A 1155 -26.95 4.35 -15.62
N SER A 1156 -26.85 5.32 -14.71
CA SER A 1156 -25.87 6.39 -14.83
C SER A 1156 -25.49 7.00 -13.48
N ALA A 1157 -24.33 7.64 -13.43
CA ALA A 1157 -23.83 8.41 -12.30
C ALA A 1157 -23.38 9.81 -12.75
N GLN A 1158 -23.74 10.83 -12.00
CA GLN A 1158 -23.38 12.24 -12.25
C GLN A 1158 -21.98 12.57 -11.68
N PHE A 1159 -21.59 11.88 -10.61
CA PHE A 1159 -20.21 11.81 -10.10
C PHE A 1159 -19.31 10.93 -11.00
N HIS A 1160 -18.04 10.84 -10.61
CA HIS A 1160 -16.96 10.15 -11.31
C HIS A 1160 -16.45 8.92 -10.53
N PRO A 1161 -16.97 7.70 -10.81
CA PRO A 1161 -16.43 6.45 -10.27
C PRO A 1161 -14.98 6.16 -10.69
N GLU A 1162 -14.48 6.86 -11.70
CA GLU A 1162 -13.13 6.71 -12.27
C GLU A 1162 -12.08 7.70 -11.72
N ALA A 1163 -12.44 8.65 -10.86
CA ALA A 1163 -11.56 9.79 -10.57
C ALA A 1163 -10.28 9.40 -9.81
N LYS A 1164 -9.11 9.51 -10.48
CA LYS A 1164 -7.82 9.10 -9.90
C LYS A 1164 -7.39 9.85 -8.64
N GLY A 1165 -7.77 11.12 -8.51
CA GLY A 1165 -7.39 11.96 -7.37
C GLY A 1165 -8.28 11.84 -6.13
N GLY A 1166 -9.25 10.93 -6.11
CA GLY A 1166 -10.32 10.89 -5.11
C GLY A 1166 -10.79 9.49 -4.71
N PRO A 1167 -11.89 9.37 -3.95
CA PRO A 1167 -12.40 8.09 -3.45
C PRO A 1167 -12.84 7.13 -4.56
N LEU A 1168 -12.51 5.85 -4.38
CA LEU A 1168 -12.80 4.75 -5.31
C LEU A 1168 -14.05 3.91 -4.91
N ASP A 1169 -14.77 4.31 -3.86
CA ASP A 1169 -15.92 3.63 -3.23
C ASP A 1169 -17.08 3.28 -4.19
N SER A 1170 -17.07 3.84 -5.40
CA SER A 1170 -18.10 3.63 -6.43
C SER A 1170 -17.59 2.93 -7.69
N ALA A 1171 -16.32 2.51 -7.74
CA ALA A 1171 -15.73 1.82 -8.90
C ALA A 1171 -16.48 0.52 -9.29
N TYR A 1172 -17.19 -0.11 -8.34
CA TYR A 1172 -18.08 -1.26 -8.57
C TYR A 1172 -19.19 -1.01 -9.61
N LEU A 1173 -19.49 0.25 -9.94
CA LEU A 1173 -20.42 0.60 -11.01
C LEU A 1173 -19.91 0.17 -12.39
N PHE A 1174 -18.58 0.17 -12.62
CA PHE A 1174 -18.01 -0.43 -13.82
C PHE A 1174 -18.18 -1.95 -13.82
N ASP A 1175 -17.99 -2.63 -12.68
CA ASP A 1175 -18.20 -4.09 -12.57
C ASP A 1175 -19.67 -4.45 -12.86
N LYS A 1176 -20.62 -3.73 -12.26
CA LYS A 1176 -22.07 -3.86 -12.51
C LYS A 1176 -22.44 -3.62 -13.98
N TYR A 1177 -21.78 -2.69 -14.68
CA TYR A 1177 -21.97 -2.50 -16.11
C TYR A 1177 -21.42 -3.69 -16.91
N MET A 1178 -20.22 -4.16 -16.58
CA MET A 1178 -19.60 -5.30 -17.26
C MET A 1178 -20.36 -6.61 -17.05
N GLU A 1179 -20.96 -6.83 -15.88
CA GLU A 1179 -21.91 -7.92 -15.62
C GLU A 1179 -23.11 -7.86 -16.57
N ASN A 1180 -23.73 -6.68 -16.75
CA ASN A 1180 -24.84 -6.50 -17.69
C ASN A 1180 -24.40 -6.77 -19.15
N VAL A 1181 -23.22 -6.29 -19.56
CA VAL A 1181 -22.63 -6.53 -20.89
C VAL A 1181 -22.42 -8.03 -21.13
N GLN A 1182 -21.85 -8.75 -20.17
CA GLN A 1182 -21.67 -10.20 -20.29
C GLN A 1182 -23.00 -10.96 -20.33
N GLN A 1183 -24.00 -10.56 -19.52
CA GLN A 1183 -25.35 -11.13 -19.56
C GLN A 1183 -26.04 -10.92 -20.91
N TYR A 1184 -25.98 -9.70 -21.46
CA TYR A 1184 -26.52 -9.38 -22.78
C TYR A 1184 -25.83 -10.19 -23.88
N LYS A 1185 -24.50 -10.27 -23.86
CA LYS A 1185 -23.71 -11.06 -24.82
C LYS A 1185 -24.08 -12.55 -24.78
N ASN A 1186 -24.17 -13.14 -23.58
CA ASN A 1186 -24.59 -14.54 -23.40
C ASN A 1186 -26.02 -14.78 -23.92
N HIS A 1187 -26.91 -13.80 -23.76
CA HIS A 1187 -28.26 -13.84 -24.30
C HIS A 1187 -28.25 -13.78 -25.83
N GLN A 1188 -27.53 -12.85 -26.46
CA GLN A 1188 -27.44 -12.75 -27.93
C GLN A 1188 -26.85 -14.02 -28.57
N ALA A 1189 -25.82 -14.61 -27.96
CA ALA A 1189 -25.23 -15.88 -28.38
C ALA A 1189 -26.21 -17.07 -28.32
N SER A 1190 -27.29 -16.96 -27.54
CA SER A 1190 -28.35 -17.98 -27.47
C SER A 1190 -29.36 -17.90 -28.62
N PHE A 1191 -29.33 -16.83 -29.44
CA PHE A 1191 -30.23 -16.64 -30.58
C PHE A 1191 -29.52 -16.49 -31.93
N SER A 1192 -28.20 -16.29 -31.95
CA SER A 1192 -27.40 -16.23 -33.19
C SER A 1192 -25.90 -16.42 -32.93
N ASP A 1193 -25.17 -17.01 -33.87
CA ASP A 1193 -23.70 -17.14 -33.86
C ASP A 1193 -22.95 -15.81 -34.10
N ARG A 1194 -23.53 -14.68 -33.66
CA ARG A 1194 -22.95 -13.34 -33.84
C ARG A 1194 -21.82 -13.10 -32.84
N ASN A 1195 -20.60 -13.20 -33.33
CA ASN A 1195 -19.42 -12.77 -32.60
C ASN A 1195 -19.17 -11.26 -32.81
N ASN A 1196 -19.44 -10.44 -31.78
CA ASN A 1196 -19.23 -8.99 -31.79
C ASN A 1196 -17.75 -8.57 -31.64
N LYS A 1197 -16.83 -9.52 -31.49
CA LYS A 1197 -15.39 -9.24 -31.43
C LYS A 1197 -14.94 -8.41 -32.64
N PRO A 1198 -14.21 -7.29 -32.45
CA PRO A 1198 -13.74 -6.48 -33.57
C PRO A 1198 -12.82 -7.32 -34.47
N SER A 1199 -13.02 -7.22 -35.79
CA SER A 1199 -12.19 -7.95 -36.74
C SER A 1199 -10.75 -7.40 -36.73
N PRO A 1200 -9.71 -8.23 -36.93
CA PRO A 1200 -8.33 -7.76 -36.93
C PRO A 1200 -8.11 -6.59 -37.91
N LEU A 1201 -8.69 -6.69 -39.10
CA LEU A 1201 -8.66 -5.63 -40.11
C LEU A 1201 -9.26 -4.30 -39.61
N LEU A 1202 -10.34 -4.33 -38.81
CA LEU A 1202 -10.92 -3.12 -38.22
C LEU A 1202 -10.03 -2.55 -37.11
N VAL A 1203 -9.37 -3.40 -36.32
CA VAL A 1203 -8.42 -2.99 -35.28
C VAL A 1203 -7.16 -2.35 -35.90
N ASP A 1204 -6.68 -2.88 -37.03
CA ASP A 1204 -5.50 -2.36 -37.74
C ASP A 1204 -5.80 -1.07 -38.54
N LEU A 1205 -7.05 -0.82 -38.93
CA LEU A 1205 -7.47 0.38 -39.67
C LEU A 1205 -7.81 1.59 -38.78
N LEU A 1206 -8.08 1.38 -37.49
CA LEU A 1206 -8.44 2.45 -36.56
C LEU A 1206 -7.23 3.02 -35.82
N SER A 1207 -7.30 4.30 -35.48
CA SER A 1207 -6.33 4.92 -34.57
C SER A 1207 -6.36 4.21 -33.21
N LYS A 1208 -5.22 4.13 -32.52
CA LYS A 1208 -5.13 3.63 -31.13
C LYS A 1208 -5.29 4.73 -30.09
N GLU A 1209 -5.34 5.99 -30.54
CA GLU A 1209 -5.42 7.20 -29.71
C GLU A 1209 -6.43 8.20 -30.27
N ARG A 1210 -6.83 9.19 -29.45
CA ARG A 1210 -7.82 10.21 -29.83
C ARG A 1210 -7.37 11.02 -31.04
N VAL A 1211 -8.22 11.10 -32.06
CA VAL A 1211 -7.87 11.75 -33.33
C VAL A 1211 -8.27 13.22 -33.30
N GLY A 1212 -7.33 14.12 -33.61
CA GLY A 1212 -7.62 15.53 -33.92
C GLY A 1212 -8.07 16.41 -32.75
N VAL A 1213 -7.66 16.10 -31.52
CA VAL A 1213 -8.00 16.88 -30.31
C VAL A 1213 -6.75 17.45 -29.66
N HIS A 1214 -6.62 18.78 -29.63
CA HIS A 1214 -5.54 19.49 -28.96
C HIS A 1214 -6.06 20.84 -28.42
N PRO A 1215 -5.70 21.29 -27.19
CA PRO A 1215 -6.23 22.52 -26.60
C PRO A 1215 -6.04 23.80 -27.41
N ALA A 1216 -5.03 23.85 -28.28
CA ALA A 1216 -4.70 24.96 -29.17
C ALA A 1216 -5.09 24.74 -30.64
N ALA A 1217 -5.85 23.69 -30.98
CA ALA A 1217 -6.40 23.55 -32.32
C ALA A 1217 -7.52 24.59 -32.56
N PRO A 1218 -7.62 25.19 -33.76
CA PRO A 1218 -8.77 26.02 -34.12
C PRO A 1218 -10.04 25.16 -34.23
N ASP A 1219 -11.21 25.79 -34.10
CA ASP A 1219 -12.49 25.09 -34.25
C ASP A 1219 -12.64 24.56 -35.69
N PHE A 1220 -12.64 23.23 -35.82
CA PHE A 1220 -12.81 22.56 -37.11
C PHE A 1220 -14.26 22.67 -37.58
N GLU A 1221 -14.52 23.51 -38.59
CA GLU A 1221 -15.83 23.58 -39.25
C GLU A 1221 -16.15 22.28 -40.01
N GLY A 1222 -15.13 21.61 -40.53
CA GLY A 1222 -15.21 20.43 -41.40
C GLY A 1222 -15.65 19.13 -40.72
N HIS A 1223 -16.93 19.03 -40.35
CA HIS A 1223 -17.63 17.73 -40.20
C HIS A 1223 -18.99 17.77 -40.90
N ALA A 1224 -19.05 17.22 -42.11
CA ALA A 1224 -20.31 16.85 -42.75
C ALA A 1224 -20.71 15.45 -42.27
N ALA A 1225 -21.95 15.29 -41.80
CA ALA A 1225 -22.42 14.03 -41.23
C ALA A 1225 -22.62 12.97 -42.33
N GLY A 1226 -21.83 11.90 -42.30
CA GLY A 1226 -22.16 10.64 -42.95
C GLY A 1226 -21.86 10.49 -44.44
N MET A 1227 -20.70 10.95 -44.93
CA MET A 1227 -20.17 10.44 -46.21
C MET A 1227 -19.25 9.22 -45.97
N ILE A 1228 -19.62 8.11 -46.63
CA ILE A 1228 -18.72 7.00 -46.96
C ILE A 1228 -18.11 7.34 -48.34
N ASP A 1229 -16.86 6.94 -48.56
CA ASP A 1229 -16.04 7.16 -49.77
C ASP A 1229 -15.77 8.61 -50.20
N GLN A 1230 -14.50 9.03 -50.06
CA GLN A 1230 -13.74 9.48 -51.23
C GLN A 1230 -12.24 9.20 -51.07
N GLN A 1231 -11.54 9.14 -52.20
CA GLN A 1231 -10.23 8.50 -52.35
C GLN A 1231 -9.09 9.24 -51.64
N VAL A 1232 -8.28 8.51 -50.87
CA VAL A 1232 -6.91 8.95 -50.52
C VAL A 1232 -6.00 8.63 -51.70
N THR A 1233 -5.67 9.65 -52.50
CA THR A 1233 -4.75 9.52 -53.64
C THR A 1233 -3.30 9.40 -53.15
N VAL A 1234 -2.84 8.17 -52.90
CA VAL A 1234 -1.44 7.89 -52.57
C VAL A 1234 -0.58 8.02 -53.83
N GLY A 1235 0.39 8.95 -53.81
CA GLY A 1235 1.32 9.16 -54.93
C GLY A 1235 2.45 8.11 -54.94
N GLY A 1236 2.26 7.02 -55.69
CA GLY A 1236 3.28 5.99 -55.96
C GLY A 1236 2.90 5.14 -57.18
N PRO A 1237 3.85 4.66 -58.00
CA PRO A 1237 3.53 4.13 -59.33
C PRO A 1237 2.89 2.74 -59.35
N VAL A 1238 2.06 2.55 -60.37
CA VAL A 1238 1.16 1.41 -60.64
C VAL A 1238 1.89 0.05 -60.77
N ALA A 1239 1.27 -1.00 -60.20
CA ALA A 1239 1.42 -2.38 -60.65
C ALA A 1239 0.08 -2.87 -61.28
N PRO A 1240 0.10 -3.74 -62.31
CA PRO A 1240 -1.10 -4.08 -63.10
C PRO A 1240 -2.07 -5.04 -62.37
N PRO A 1241 -3.36 -5.05 -62.77
CA PRO A 1241 -4.41 -5.80 -62.06
C PRO A 1241 -4.35 -7.31 -62.36
N TYR A 1242 -4.74 -8.12 -61.36
CA TYR A 1242 -5.00 -9.55 -61.53
C TYR A 1242 -6.51 -9.82 -61.60
N GLN A 1243 -6.95 -10.66 -62.54
CA GLN A 1243 -8.36 -11.06 -62.66
C GLN A 1243 -8.69 -12.25 -61.74
N PRO A 1244 -9.97 -12.42 -61.34
CA PRO A 1244 -10.38 -13.45 -60.40
C PRO A 1244 -10.56 -14.82 -61.07
N ILE A 1245 -10.51 -15.89 -60.26
CA ILE A 1245 -11.52 -16.97 -60.12
C ILE A 1245 -10.88 -18.16 -59.39
N THR A 1246 -11.38 -18.43 -58.18
CA THR A 1246 -11.82 -19.74 -57.64
C THR A 1246 -12.57 -19.47 -56.35
#